data_AF-A0A2W7B539-F1
#
_entry.id   AF-A0A2W7B539-F1
#
_cell.length_a   1.000
_cell.length_b   1.000
_cell.length_c   1.000
_cell.angle_alpha   90.00
_cell.angle_beta   90.00
_cell.angle_gamma   90.00
#
_symmetry.space_group_name_H-M   'P 1'
#
loop_
_entity.id
_entity.type
_entity.pdbx_description
1 polymer ?
#
loop_
_entity_poly.entity_id
_entity_poly.type
_entity_poly.pdbx_seq_one_letter_code
_entity_poly.pdbx_strand_id
1 'polypeptide(L)'
;MGKLVILKFGQGSFEQGFPISIQIGEEGARPSLEASASLPPASLDRTYQEWQQNYRNMISTPRLSAPSAQITNVSFFEDCQIKSLELRDCLNRWLRSDSFLPIRERIIENIQRNDEVRFLIQTENESLQRMPWQICDLFARFPCAEVGICPLDYTTMPANIAPIRVSPAAQPVRILAILGSDDEINVEADRILLQKLIHAEVTFLVKPKSQQLSDHLWQQHWDILFFAGHSTSHLECGRIYINDSESLTIEQLHYAIKTAVANGLKLAIFNSCDGLGLARSLFDLDIPQVIVMREPVPDLVAQEFLKYLLAELSIGRPLHLAVRNSREKLQWLEEQFPCATWLPTICQNPDLAPSFFKIPSTQRSKKWQKWQKIALLVLIGIGCAIVSTIYIARNSQINPNLIPTSQISSDALTERLSLGQRFLITSNLNVYKDQGAKAFSEGNYPVAIDNFQSSLRLERNDPETLIYLNNAKAATQKHLRIVASVPISGNLNISQEILRGIAQSQDEINHRGGIRGMMLQVEIANDENDPDIAKTLAKAFVNDRKLLGVIGHNASEVTIAAAPIYQKEKLVAISPTSGAQELENYGDYVFRTVTSNVVDAQKLADYTVRIAQKKRVGMCIDSISTYSYSLAYEFKKLLLQKGIQISAIPCDFSSKSFNPNEIISQMLNENVDTLLIVPSVKRLYQGIEIAKLTQGKILLLGGSTTYTQDLLKLGGSSVNGMVLSVVWHPSVFRGSSFPSDAIALWGGSVNWRTAMSYDATQAIASGLQQSDSREDLQKTLSSSSFSAIGASGKIQFRKTGDRSGRGILVKVEPGNQSGTGYDFVPILEPIDQPSKQ
;
A
#
# COMPACT_ATOMS: atom_id res chain seq x y z
N MET A 1 -3.72 -31.93 10.81
CA MET A 1 -2.39 -32.10 11.44
C MET A 1 -1.40 -31.53 10.45
N GLY A 2 -0.30 -30.92 10.92
CA GLY A 2 0.68 -30.33 10.03
C GLY A 2 1.48 -31.41 9.32
N LYS A 3 1.84 -31.20 8.05
CA LYS A 3 2.69 -32.08 7.27
C LYS A 3 4.09 -31.51 7.13
N LEU A 4 5.07 -32.40 7.14
CA LEU A 4 6.47 -32.08 6.91
C LEU A 4 6.94 -32.73 5.61
N VAL A 5 7.55 -31.93 4.75
CA VAL A 5 8.18 -32.38 3.51
C VAL A 5 9.63 -31.93 3.53
N ILE A 6 10.56 -32.88 3.47
CA ILE A 6 12.00 -32.61 3.42
C ILE A 6 12.49 -32.95 2.03
N LEU A 7 13.06 -31.97 1.33
CA LEU A 7 13.77 -32.13 0.07
C LEU A 7 15.27 -32.11 0.38
N LYS A 8 15.88 -33.29 0.39
CA LYS A 8 17.29 -33.49 0.69
C LYS A 8 18.10 -33.51 -0.59
N PHE A 9 18.94 -32.49 -0.78
CA PHE A 9 19.86 -32.41 -1.90
C PHE A 9 21.19 -33.06 -1.51
N GLY A 10 21.61 -34.04 -2.30
CA GLY A 10 22.95 -34.63 -2.17
C GLY A 10 24.02 -33.76 -2.83
N GLN A 11 25.25 -34.27 -2.81
CA GLN A 11 26.41 -33.57 -3.38
C GLN A 11 26.24 -33.38 -4.90
N GLY A 12 26.43 -32.15 -5.36
CA GLY A 12 26.25 -31.76 -6.76
C GLY A 12 26.49 -30.26 -6.97
N SER A 13 26.29 -29.81 -8.21
CA SER A 13 26.36 -28.40 -8.58
C SER A 13 25.31 -28.08 -9.65
N PHE A 14 25.06 -26.81 -9.91
CA PHE A 14 24.14 -26.41 -10.98
C PHE A 14 24.65 -26.81 -12.37
N GLU A 15 25.96 -27.04 -12.55
CA GLU A 15 26.56 -27.51 -13.80
C GLU A 15 26.48 -29.03 -13.98
N GLN A 16 26.43 -29.78 -12.87
CA GLN A 16 26.44 -31.25 -12.87
C GLN A 16 25.07 -31.87 -12.60
N GLY A 17 24.15 -31.08 -12.02
CA GLY A 17 22.89 -31.56 -11.47
C GLY A 17 23.05 -31.99 -10.01
N PHE A 18 21.91 -32.35 -9.39
CA PHE A 18 21.86 -32.75 -7.99
C PHE A 18 21.06 -34.05 -7.83
N PRO A 19 21.60 -35.07 -7.13
CA PRO A 19 20.75 -36.13 -6.60
C PRO A 19 19.85 -35.55 -5.51
N ILE A 20 18.58 -35.93 -5.50
CA ILE A 20 17.61 -35.44 -4.52
C ILE A 20 16.80 -36.60 -3.95
N SER A 21 16.60 -36.60 -2.64
CA SER A 21 15.60 -37.44 -1.99
C SER A 21 14.53 -36.60 -1.32
N ILE A 22 13.34 -37.16 -1.19
CA ILE A 22 12.21 -36.54 -0.54
C ILE A 22 11.70 -37.45 0.59
N GLN A 23 11.33 -36.83 1.70
CA GLN A 23 10.58 -37.45 2.78
C GLN A 23 9.27 -36.70 3.00
N ILE A 24 8.15 -37.41 3.10
CA ILE A 24 6.83 -36.84 3.39
C ILE A 24 6.22 -37.55 4.59
N GLY A 25 5.76 -36.79 5.59
CA GLY A 25 5.08 -37.34 6.76
C GLY A 25 4.27 -36.30 7.54
N GLU A 26 3.57 -36.76 8.57
CA GLU A 26 2.97 -35.88 9.57
C GLU A 26 4.07 -35.31 10.48
N GLU A 27 3.91 -34.06 10.94
CA GLU A 27 4.85 -33.42 11.85
C GLU A 27 5.03 -34.23 13.14
N GLY A 28 6.29 -34.48 13.53
CA GLY A 28 6.64 -35.26 14.71
C GLY A 28 6.45 -36.77 14.57
N ALA A 29 6.09 -37.27 13.38
CA ALA A 29 6.03 -38.69 13.07
C ALA A 29 7.16 -39.11 12.13
N ARG A 30 7.40 -40.42 12.04
CA ARG A 30 8.29 -40.98 11.02
C ARG A 30 7.74 -40.68 9.61
N PRO A 31 8.60 -40.47 8.61
CA PRO A 31 8.15 -40.22 7.25
C PRO A 31 7.30 -41.41 6.75
N SER A 32 6.15 -41.08 6.18
CA SER A 32 5.23 -42.05 5.57
C SER A 32 5.67 -42.46 4.17
N LEU A 33 6.46 -41.63 3.51
CA LEU A 33 6.95 -41.86 2.16
C LEU A 33 8.38 -41.34 2.03
N GLU A 34 9.21 -42.11 1.34
CA GLU A 34 10.52 -41.69 0.86
C GLU A 34 10.66 -41.97 -0.64
N ALA A 35 11.31 -41.06 -1.36
CA ALA A 35 11.64 -41.22 -2.78
C ALA A 35 13.00 -40.61 -3.08
N SER A 36 13.62 -41.06 -4.17
CA SER A 36 14.84 -40.46 -4.71
C SER A 36 14.68 -40.19 -6.20
N ALA A 37 15.31 -39.12 -6.66
CA ALA A 37 15.39 -38.72 -8.06
C ALA A 37 16.66 -37.90 -8.30
N SER A 38 16.76 -37.28 -9.47
CA SER A 38 17.84 -36.36 -9.80
C SER A 38 17.28 -35.11 -10.47
N LEU A 39 17.93 -33.99 -10.23
CA LEU A 39 17.72 -32.73 -10.93
C LEU A 39 18.88 -32.54 -11.91
N PRO A 40 18.60 -32.13 -13.17
CA PRO A 40 19.62 -32.00 -14.19
C PRO A 40 20.47 -30.73 -13.95
N PRO A 41 21.55 -30.53 -14.71
CA PRO A 41 22.22 -29.23 -14.79
C PRO A 41 21.25 -28.09 -15.16
N ALA A 42 21.49 -26.89 -14.63
CA ALA A 42 20.74 -25.67 -14.92
C ALA A 42 21.63 -24.42 -14.77
N SER A 43 21.30 -23.32 -15.45
CA SER A 43 22.03 -22.05 -15.33
C SER A 43 21.60 -21.20 -14.13
N LEU A 44 21.06 -21.82 -13.08
CA LEU A 44 20.41 -21.13 -11.96
C LEU A 44 21.38 -20.26 -11.15
N ASP A 45 22.59 -20.75 -10.89
CA ASP A 45 23.60 -19.99 -10.14
C ASP A 45 23.95 -18.68 -10.85
N ARG A 46 24.19 -18.76 -12.17
CA ARG A 46 24.45 -17.59 -13.01
C ARG A 46 23.28 -16.62 -13.00
N THR A 47 22.05 -17.09 -13.21
CA THR A 47 20.87 -16.21 -13.23
C THR A 47 20.62 -15.57 -11.87
N TYR A 48 20.89 -16.28 -10.77
CA TYR A 48 20.83 -15.72 -9.42
C TYR A 48 21.89 -14.64 -9.22
N GLN A 49 23.14 -14.88 -9.61
CA GLN A 49 24.22 -13.89 -9.50
C GLN A 49 23.94 -12.62 -10.31
N GLU A 50 23.41 -12.76 -11.53
CA GLU A 50 23.00 -11.63 -12.37
C GLU A 50 21.87 -10.82 -11.70
N TRP A 51 20.85 -11.48 -11.16
CA TRP A 51 19.80 -10.82 -10.38
C TRP A 51 20.35 -10.14 -9.12
N GLN A 52 21.16 -10.86 -8.34
CA GLN A 52 21.74 -10.40 -7.07
C GLN A 52 22.60 -9.16 -7.29
N GLN A 53 23.43 -9.13 -8.33
CA GLN A 53 24.26 -7.97 -8.65
C GLN A 53 23.40 -6.74 -8.96
N ASN A 54 22.35 -6.89 -9.76
CA ASN A 54 21.44 -5.81 -10.09
C ASN A 54 20.68 -5.31 -8.86
N TYR A 55 20.20 -6.23 -8.03
CA TYR A 55 19.54 -5.91 -6.77
C TYR A 55 20.48 -5.16 -5.81
N ARG A 56 21.71 -5.65 -5.61
CA ARG A 56 22.72 -5.00 -4.76
C ARG A 56 23.14 -3.64 -5.28
N ASN A 57 23.34 -3.50 -6.59
CA ASN A 57 23.67 -2.19 -7.20
C ASN A 57 22.55 -1.16 -6.99
N MET A 58 21.29 -1.61 -7.02
CA MET A 58 20.13 -0.74 -6.78
C MET A 58 20.11 -0.23 -5.33
N ILE A 59 20.38 -1.10 -4.35
CA ILE A 59 20.31 -0.73 -2.92
C ILE A 59 21.60 -0.09 -2.38
N SER A 60 22.75 -0.29 -3.01
CA SER A 60 24.07 0.18 -2.55
C SER A 60 24.51 1.54 -3.10
N THR A 61 23.64 2.34 -3.72
CA THR A 61 24.05 3.67 -4.23
C THR A 61 24.28 4.66 -3.07
N PRO A 62 25.51 5.14 -2.83
CA PRO A 62 25.77 6.20 -1.86
C PRO A 62 25.16 7.50 -2.39
N ARG A 63 24.53 8.30 -1.53
CA ARG A 63 24.10 9.67 -1.84
C ARG A 63 25.28 10.66 -1.99
N LEU A 64 26.36 10.28 -2.69
CA LEU A 64 27.49 11.14 -2.95
C LEU A 64 27.42 11.75 -4.36
N SER A 65 27.44 13.07 -4.35
CA SER A 65 27.62 14.01 -5.45
C SER A 65 28.74 13.61 -6.43
N ALA A 66 28.36 13.15 -7.63
CA ALA A 66 29.22 13.12 -8.82
C ALA A 66 28.48 13.81 -9.99
N PRO A 67 29.20 14.37 -10.98
CA PRO A 67 28.62 15.31 -11.96
C PRO A 67 27.56 14.64 -12.83
N SER A 68 26.53 15.43 -13.16
CA SER A 68 25.32 15.08 -13.91
C SER A 68 25.56 14.71 -15.38
N ALA A 69 26.22 13.59 -15.62
CA ALA A 69 26.20 12.89 -16.90
C ALA A 69 26.39 11.38 -16.65
N GLN A 70 25.34 10.60 -16.92
CA GLN A 70 25.37 9.13 -17.11
C GLN A 70 25.46 8.20 -15.88
N ILE A 71 24.58 8.32 -14.89
CA ILE A 71 24.07 7.12 -14.18
C ILE A 71 22.57 7.30 -13.92
N THR A 72 21.72 6.55 -14.61
CA THR A 72 20.26 6.57 -14.41
C THR A 72 19.85 5.35 -13.59
N ASN A 73 19.49 5.54 -12.31
CA ASN A 73 19.00 4.46 -11.42
C ASN A 73 17.78 3.67 -11.97
N VAL A 74 17.18 4.13 -13.08
CA VAL A 74 16.10 3.46 -13.81
C VAL A 74 16.54 2.15 -14.46
N SER A 75 17.79 2.04 -14.95
CA SER A 75 18.25 0.82 -15.64
C SER A 75 18.38 -0.35 -14.66
N PHE A 76 18.96 -0.13 -13.48
CA PHE A 76 19.17 -1.19 -12.49
C PHE A 76 17.86 -1.78 -11.95
N PHE A 77 16.81 -0.97 -11.81
CA PHE A 77 15.50 -1.44 -11.37
C PHE A 77 14.85 -2.34 -12.44
N GLU A 78 14.87 -1.91 -13.71
CA GLU A 78 14.31 -2.68 -14.84
C GLU A 78 15.12 -3.97 -15.08
N ASP A 79 16.45 -3.88 -15.04
CA ASP A 79 17.35 -5.04 -15.15
C ASP A 79 17.13 -6.03 -13.99
N CYS A 80 16.92 -5.54 -12.77
CA CYS A 80 16.57 -6.39 -11.63
C CYS A 80 15.23 -7.11 -11.83
N GLN A 81 14.20 -6.42 -12.34
CA GLN A 81 12.90 -7.04 -12.65
C GLN A 81 13.01 -8.08 -13.77
N ILE A 82 13.72 -7.80 -14.85
CA ILE A 82 13.92 -8.76 -15.94
C ILE A 82 14.64 -10.01 -15.42
N LYS A 83 15.74 -9.82 -14.69
CA LYS A 83 16.50 -10.94 -14.11
C LYS A 83 15.72 -11.72 -13.07
N SER A 84 14.80 -11.07 -12.35
CA SER A 84 13.89 -11.76 -11.43
C SER A 84 12.95 -12.73 -12.17
N LEU A 85 12.41 -12.32 -13.32
CA LEU A 85 11.55 -13.17 -14.15
C LEU A 85 12.33 -14.33 -14.76
N GLU A 86 13.53 -14.06 -15.29
CA GLU A 86 14.42 -15.10 -15.82
C GLU A 86 14.79 -16.14 -14.75
N LEU A 87 15.11 -15.70 -13.52
CA LEU A 87 15.42 -16.59 -12.41
C LEU A 87 14.22 -17.46 -12.05
N ARG A 88 13.02 -16.85 -11.95
CA ARG A 88 11.77 -17.56 -11.67
C ARG A 88 11.47 -18.62 -12.73
N ASP A 89 11.60 -18.26 -14.00
CA ASP A 89 11.34 -19.18 -15.12
C ASP A 89 12.36 -20.30 -15.17
N CYS A 90 13.64 -20.00 -14.93
CA CYS A 90 14.69 -21.00 -14.84
C CYS A 90 14.43 -21.99 -13.71
N LEU A 91 14.07 -21.50 -12.51
CA LEU A 91 13.80 -22.33 -11.34
C LEU A 91 12.59 -23.24 -11.57
N ASN A 92 11.51 -22.69 -12.12
CA ASN A 92 10.32 -23.47 -12.43
C ASN A 92 10.54 -24.48 -13.55
N ARG A 93 11.35 -24.16 -14.57
CA ARG A 93 11.71 -25.11 -15.64
C ARG A 93 12.56 -26.25 -15.08
N TRP A 94 13.52 -25.94 -14.21
CA TRP A 94 14.38 -26.92 -13.57
C TRP A 94 13.58 -27.91 -12.72
N LEU A 95 12.64 -27.42 -11.90
CA LEU A 95 11.74 -28.24 -11.09
C LEU A 95 10.56 -28.88 -11.86
N ARG A 96 10.55 -28.72 -13.19
CA ARG A 96 9.63 -29.41 -14.12
C ARG A 96 10.38 -30.39 -15.03
N SER A 97 11.66 -30.64 -14.78
CA SER A 97 12.41 -31.63 -15.55
C SER A 97 11.78 -33.03 -15.41
N ASP A 98 11.89 -33.83 -16.46
CA ASP A 98 11.37 -35.21 -16.47
C ASP A 98 11.99 -36.04 -15.34
N SER A 99 13.25 -35.76 -15.00
CA SER A 99 13.96 -36.44 -13.91
C SER A 99 13.43 -36.10 -12.52
N PHE A 100 12.77 -34.95 -12.32
CA PHE A 100 12.18 -34.54 -11.04
C PHE A 100 10.68 -34.80 -10.96
N LEU A 101 10.03 -35.07 -12.10
CA LEU A 101 8.59 -35.32 -12.19
C LEU A 101 8.09 -36.38 -11.19
N PRO A 102 8.78 -37.52 -10.95
CA PRO A 102 8.31 -38.51 -9.97
C PRO A 102 8.23 -37.98 -8.53
N ILE A 103 9.15 -37.10 -8.11
CA ILE A 103 9.09 -36.45 -6.79
C ILE A 103 7.93 -35.47 -6.75
N ARG A 104 7.76 -34.68 -7.82
CA ARG A 104 6.69 -33.70 -7.95
C ARG A 104 5.32 -34.36 -7.83
N GLU A 105 5.10 -35.48 -8.51
CA GLU A 105 3.84 -36.24 -8.45
C GLU A 105 3.57 -36.77 -7.04
N ARG A 106 4.58 -37.35 -6.38
CA ARG A 106 4.45 -37.82 -4.99
C ARG A 106 4.06 -36.71 -4.03
N ILE A 107 4.61 -35.50 -4.18
CA ILE A 107 4.19 -34.32 -3.39
C ILE A 107 2.71 -34.03 -3.62
N ILE A 108 2.26 -33.99 -4.88
CA ILE A 108 0.89 -33.65 -5.25
C ILE A 108 -0.11 -34.70 -4.78
N GLU A 109 0.26 -35.99 -4.82
CA GLU A 109 -0.59 -37.10 -4.41
C GLU A 109 -0.76 -37.20 -2.89
N ASN A 110 0.29 -36.87 -2.13
CA ASN A 110 0.32 -37.07 -0.68
C ASN A 110 -0.06 -35.81 0.12
N ILE A 111 -0.25 -34.66 -0.54
CA ILE A 111 -0.55 -33.37 0.12
C ILE A 111 -1.82 -32.77 -0.46
N GLN A 112 -2.78 -32.46 0.41
CA GLN A 112 -4.01 -31.77 0.04
C GLN A 112 -3.79 -30.27 0.03
N ARG A 113 -4.57 -29.55 -0.79
CA ARG A 113 -4.45 -28.10 -0.95
C ARG A 113 -4.54 -27.32 0.36
N ASN A 114 -5.35 -27.78 1.31
CA ASN A 114 -5.61 -27.08 2.57
C ASN A 114 -4.75 -27.61 3.74
N ASP A 115 -3.85 -28.55 3.50
CA ASP A 115 -2.93 -29.02 4.54
C ASP A 115 -2.01 -27.87 4.97
N GLU A 116 -1.74 -27.77 6.27
CA GLU A 116 -0.65 -26.93 6.77
C GLU A 116 0.66 -27.68 6.51
N VAL A 117 1.56 -27.12 5.70
CA VAL A 117 2.75 -27.85 5.22
C VAL A 117 4.02 -27.03 5.45
N ARG A 118 5.04 -27.67 6.00
CA ARG A 118 6.41 -27.16 6.01
C ARG A 118 7.23 -27.87 4.94
N PHE A 119 7.72 -27.11 3.97
CA PHE A 119 8.73 -27.59 3.03
C PHE A 119 10.11 -27.21 3.55
N LEU A 120 11.00 -28.18 3.74
CA LEU A 120 12.39 -27.95 4.15
C LEU A 120 13.34 -28.31 3.03
N ILE A 121 14.17 -27.35 2.63
CA ILE A 121 15.29 -27.58 1.72
C ILE A 121 16.50 -27.95 2.58
N GLN A 122 16.85 -29.23 2.59
CA GLN A 122 17.98 -29.76 3.34
C GLN A 122 19.20 -29.86 2.43
N THR A 123 20.21 -29.01 2.67
CA THR A 123 21.42 -28.94 1.84
C THR A 123 22.55 -28.17 2.53
N GLU A 124 23.80 -28.52 2.23
CA GLU A 124 24.99 -27.71 2.58
C GLU A 124 25.44 -26.78 1.44
N ASN A 125 24.84 -26.89 0.26
CA ASN A 125 25.22 -26.10 -0.89
C ASN A 125 24.69 -24.66 -0.75
N GLU A 126 25.60 -23.68 -0.69
CA GLU A 126 25.23 -22.27 -0.48
C GLU A 126 24.33 -21.72 -1.58
N SER A 127 24.60 -22.08 -2.84
CA SER A 127 23.80 -21.61 -3.97
C SER A 127 22.35 -22.09 -3.86
N LEU A 128 22.12 -23.34 -3.44
CA LEU A 128 20.77 -23.86 -3.17
C LEU A 128 20.11 -23.18 -1.97
N GLN A 129 20.86 -22.88 -0.91
CA GLN A 129 20.32 -22.17 0.25
C GLN A 129 19.87 -20.76 -0.13
N ARG A 130 20.58 -20.07 -1.04
CA ARG A 130 20.25 -18.71 -1.50
C ARG A 130 19.01 -18.63 -2.39
N MET A 131 18.66 -19.69 -3.12
CA MET A 131 17.54 -19.68 -4.06
C MET A 131 16.20 -19.26 -3.43
N PRO A 132 15.41 -18.39 -4.08
CA PRO A 132 14.12 -17.91 -3.59
C PRO A 132 13.01 -18.96 -3.77
N TRP A 133 13.10 -20.10 -3.08
CA TRP A 133 12.24 -21.26 -3.29
C TRP A 133 10.73 -20.97 -3.27
N GLN A 134 10.30 -19.99 -2.48
CA GLN A 134 8.90 -19.54 -2.39
C GLN A 134 8.27 -19.11 -3.73
N ILE A 135 9.05 -18.79 -4.75
CA ILE A 135 8.54 -18.41 -6.09
C ILE A 135 8.26 -19.61 -7.00
N CYS A 136 8.52 -20.82 -6.52
CA CYS A 136 8.24 -22.03 -7.26
C CYS A 136 6.74 -22.32 -7.28
N ASP A 137 6.21 -22.58 -8.48
CA ASP A 137 4.82 -22.90 -8.71
C ASP A 137 4.38 -24.19 -8.00
N LEU A 138 5.32 -25.09 -7.65
CA LEU A 138 5.01 -26.29 -6.88
C LEU A 138 4.48 -25.93 -5.48
N PHE A 139 5.21 -25.10 -4.76
CA PHE A 139 4.86 -24.72 -3.39
C PHE A 139 3.69 -23.74 -3.37
N ALA A 140 3.57 -22.88 -4.39
CA ALA A 140 2.43 -21.96 -4.55
C ALA A 140 1.06 -22.67 -4.65
N ARG A 141 1.04 -23.96 -5.01
CA ARG A 141 -0.20 -24.77 -5.03
C ARG A 141 -0.82 -24.98 -3.65
N PHE A 142 -0.04 -24.84 -2.58
CA PHE A 142 -0.45 -25.09 -1.20
C PHE A 142 -0.50 -23.75 -0.45
N PRO A 143 -1.69 -23.13 -0.30
CA PRO A 143 -1.84 -21.80 0.31
C PRO A 143 -1.45 -21.76 1.80
N CYS A 144 -1.44 -22.91 2.47
CA CYS A 144 -1.06 -23.05 3.87
C CYS A 144 0.35 -23.65 4.03
N ALA A 145 1.26 -23.39 3.08
CA ALA A 145 2.61 -23.92 3.13
C ALA A 145 3.69 -22.84 3.18
N GLU A 146 4.81 -23.06 3.86
CA GLU A 146 6.00 -22.20 3.72
C GLU A 146 7.26 -23.03 3.54
N VAL A 147 8.22 -22.48 2.80
CA VAL A 147 9.50 -23.10 2.50
C VAL A 147 10.56 -22.52 3.43
N GLY A 148 11.30 -23.40 4.11
CA GLY A 148 12.43 -23.05 4.96
C GLY A 148 13.70 -23.79 4.56
N ILE A 149 14.82 -23.34 5.10
CA ILE A 149 16.14 -23.95 4.91
C ILE A 149 16.49 -24.78 6.15
N CYS A 150 17.17 -25.91 5.94
CA CYS A 150 17.58 -26.85 6.98
C CYS A 150 19.04 -27.27 6.74
N PRO A 151 19.89 -27.32 7.78
CA PRO A 151 21.23 -27.88 7.67
C PRO A 151 21.19 -29.40 7.44
N LEU A 152 22.26 -29.96 6.88
CA LEU A 152 22.37 -31.41 6.65
C LEU A 152 22.57 -32.15 7.97
N ASP A 153 23.47 -31.64 8.81
CA ASP A 153 23.72 -32.11 10.16
C ASP A 153 22.89 -31.28 11.15
N TYR A 154 22.14 -31.98 12.00
CA TYR A 154 21.37 -31.36 13.06
C TYR A 154 21.29 -32.31 14.26
N THR A 155 21.28 -31.74 15.46
CA THR A 155 21.12 -32.52 16.68
C THR A 155 19.65 -32.90 16.86
N THR A 156 19.38 -34.20 17.05
CA THR A 156 18.06 -34.68 17.49
C THR A 156 17.85 -34.21 18.93
N MET A 157 16.92 -33.29 19.13
CA MET A 157 16.59 -32.83 20.49
C MET A 157 15.95 -33.99 21.26
N PRO A 158 16.37 -34.29 22.50
CA PRO A 158 15.79 -35.39 23.27
C PRO A 158 14.28 -35.19 23.45
N ALA A 159 13.51 -36.25 23.23
CA ALA A 159 12.04 -36.30 23.25
C ALA A 159 11.35 -35.81 24.56
N ASN A 160 12.13 -35.37 25.55
CA ASN A 160 11.67 -34.80 26.81
C ASN A 160 11.50 -33.27 26.78
N ILE A 161 11.87 -32.58 25.70
CA ILE A 161 11.35 -31.23 25.42
C ILE A 161 10.04 -31.44 24.68
N ALA A 162 8.98 -31.78 25.40
CA ALA A 162 7.64 -31.89 24.84
C ALA A 162 7.32 -30.65 23.99
N PRO A 163 6.54 -30.75 22.89
CA PRO A 163 5.97 -29.56 22.27
C PRO A 163 5.20 -28.83 23.37
N ILE A 164 5.71 -27.69 23.80
CA ILE A 164 5.13 -26.93 24.90
C ILE A 164 3.74 -26.48 24.41
N ARG A 165 2.72 -27.26 24.75
CA ARG A 165 1.34 -26.77 24.81
C ARG A 165 1.38 -25.68 25.86
N VAL A 166 1.45 -24.42 25.41
CA VAL A 166 1.42 -23.24 26.28
C VAL A 166 0.28 -23.43 27.27
N SER A 167 0.64 -23.61 28.55
CA SER A 167 -0.31 -23.64 29.65
C SER A 167 -1.18 -22.39 29.57
N PRO A 168 -2.51 -22.45 29.82
CA PRO A 168 -3.40 -21.31 29.64
C PRO A 168 -3.18 -20.12 30.61
N ALA A 169 -2.11 -20.12 31.40
CA ALA A 169 -1.83 -19.09 32.40
C ALA A 169 -0.32 -18.82 32.59
N ALA A 170 0.06 -17.56 32.34
CA ALA A 170 1.03 -16.74 33.07
C ALA A 170 2.55 -17.00 32.93
N GLN A 171 3.20 -16.54 31.84
CA GLN A 171 4.44 -15.74 31.84
C GLN A 171 4.52 -14.89 30.54
N PRO A 172 5.00 -13.63 30.57
CA PRO A 172 5.18 -12.80 29.36
C PRO A 172 6.36 -13.31 28.51
N VAL A 173 6.24 -13.21 27.18
CA VAL A 173 7.33 -13.60 26.24
C VAL A 173 8.51 -12.66 26.44
N ARG A 174 9.71 -13.19 26.68
CA ARG A 174 10.92 -12.39 26.91
C ARG A 174 11.73 -12.20 25.63
N ILE A 175 11.94 -10.94 25.25
CA ILE A 175 12.66 -10.58 24.03
C ILE A 175 13.92 -9.79 24.41
N LEU A 176 15.09 -10.31 24.04
CA LEU A 176 16.33 -9.53 24.06
C LEU A 176 16.49 -8.85 22.71
N ALA A 177 16.33 -7.53 22.67
CA ALA A 177 16.43 -6.74 21.44
C ALA A 177 17.75 -5.96 21.42
N ILE A 178 18.64 -6.35 20.53
CA ILE A 178 19.95 -5.72 20.32
C ILE A 178 19.78 -4.74 19.15
N LEU A 179 19.97 -3.46 19.44
CA LEU A 179 20.00 -2.39 18.44
C LEU A 179 21.47 -1.99 18.27
N GLY A 180 22.06 -2.45 17.18
CA GLY A 180 23.47 -2.29 16.86
C GLY A 180 23.82 -0.90 16.32
N SER A 181 24.90 -0.83 15.55
CA SER A 181 25.24 0.39 14.81
C SER A 181 24.13 0.75 13.82
N ASP A 182 23.80 2.04 13.76
CA ASP A 182 22.70 2.66 13.03
C ASP A 182 23.17 3.55 11.89
N ASP A 183 24.44 3.45 11.49
CA ASP A 183 25.01 4.21 10.36
C ASP A 183 24.15 3.95 9.11
N GLU A 184 23.39 4.93 8.63
CA GLU A 184 22.48 4.77 7.47
C GLU A 184 21.29 3.79 7.65
N ILE A 185 21.09 3.21 8.85
CA ILE A 185 19.97 2.28 9.18
C ILE A 185 19.14 2.83 10.35
N ASN A 186 17.82 2.91 10.20
CA ASN A 186 16.89 3.36 11.22
C ASN A 186 16.46 2.23 12.18
N VAL A 187 17.34 1.89 13.12
CA VAL A 187 17.06 0.89 14.19
C VAL A 187 16.02 1.36 15.22
N GLU A 188 15.74 2.66 15.30
CA GLU A 188 14.74 3.21 16.24
C GLU A 188 13.31 2.86 15.79
N ALA A 189 13.06 2.73 14.49
CA ALA A 189 11.78 2.23 14.00
C ALA A 189 11.50 0.80 14.46
N ASP A 190 12.50 -0.09 14.43
CA ASP A 190 12.39 -1.46 14.97
C ASP A 190 12.11 -1.45 16.48
N ARG A 191 12.78 -0.54 17.21
CA ARG A 191 12.53 -0.32 18.64
C ARG A 191 11.08 0.05 18.92
N ILE A 192 10.53 1.02 18.19
CA ILE A 192 9.14 1.48 18.34
C ILE A 192 8.16 0.34 18.04
N LEU A 193 8.44 -0.50 17.04
CA LEU A 193 7.61 -1.67 16.73
C LEU A 193 7.60 -2.68 17.88
N LEU A 194 8.77 -2.98 18.46
CA LEU A 194 8.89 -3.90 19.58
C LEU A 194 8.29 -3.35 20.88
N GLN A 195 8.37 -2.04 21.12
CA GLN A 195 7.75 -1.38 22.28
C GLN A 195 6.22 -1.47 22.28
N LYS A 196 5.59 -1.64 21.12
CA LYS A 196 4.13 -1.79 21.00
C LYS A 196 3.63 -3.16 21.51
N LEU A 197 4.52 -4.08 21.89
CA LEU A 197 4.17 -5.40 22.41
C LEU A 197 3.78 -5.31 23.90
N ILE A 198 2.48 -5.14 24.19
CA ILE A 198 1.94 -4.91 25.54
C ILE A 198 2.11 -6.12 26.50
N HIS A 199 2.32 -7.33 25.97
CA HIS A 199 2.44 -8.58 26.75
C HIS A 199 3.74 -9.35 26.49
N ALA A 200 4.75 -8.67 25.92
CA ALA A 200 6.13 -9.15 25.87
C ALA A 200 7.01 -8.28 26.76
N GLU A 201 7.95 -8.89 27.48
CA GLU A 201 8.98 -8.19 28.22
C GLU A 201 10.17 -8.00 27.27
N VAL A 202 10.29 -6.78 26.72
CA VAL A 202 11.37 -6.46 25.77
C VAL A 202 12.48 -5.71 26.49
N THR A 203 13.66 -6.32 26.54
CA THR A 203 14.88 -5.71 27.06
C THR A 203 15.69 -5.19 25.89
N PHE A 204 15.85 -3.87 25.82
CA PHE A 204 16.61 -3.22 24.76
C PHE A 204 18.07 -3.02 25.18
N LEU A 205 18.99 -3.53 24.36
CA LEU A 205 20.40 -3.21 24.39
C LEU A 205 20.70 -2.30 23.19
N VAL A 206 20.81 -0.99 23.45
CA VAL A 206 21.10 0.02 22.41
C VAL A 206 22.59 0.30 22.39
N LYS A 207 23.23 0.01 21.26
CA LYS A 207 24.69 0.10 21.05
C LYS A 207 25.49 -0.49 22.24
N PRO A 208 25.21 -1.72 22.70
CA PRO A 208 25.86 -2.28 23.89
C PRO A 208 27.34 -2.53 23.65
N LYS A 209 28.11 -2.62 24.74
CA LYS A 209 29.45 -3.22 24.72
C LYS A 209 29.36 -4.74 24.69
N SER A 210 30.38 -5.41 24.15
CA SER A 210 30.44 -6.88 24.06
C SER A 210 30.21 -7.57 25.40
N GLN A 211 30.82 -7.08 26.48
CA GLN A 211 30.62 -7.62 27.83
C GLN A 211 29.15 -7.53 28.28
N GLN A 212 28.51 -6.38 28.06
CA GLN A 212 27.11 -6.16 28.44
C GLN A 212 26.18 -7.12 27.70
N LEU A 213 26.40 -7.34 26.41
CA LEU A 213 25.64 -8.30 25.62
C LEU A 213 25.83 -9.74 26.15
N SER A 214 27.08 -10.14 26.37
CA SER A 214 27.39 -11.45 26.94
C SER A 214 26.68 -11.65 28.27
N ASP A 215 26.81 -10.70 29.21
CA ASP A 215 26.20 -10.79 30.54
C ASP A 215 24.68 -11.01 30.49
N HIS A 216 23.97 -10.34 29.58
CA HIS A 216 22.52 -10.52 29.42
C HIS A 216 22.15 -11.89 28.85
N LEU A 217 22.96 -12.43 27.93
CA LEU A 217 22.77 -13.78 27.39
C LEU A 217 23.02 -14.86 28.44
N TRP A 218 23.96 -14.66 29.38
CA TRP A 218 24.26 -15.61 30.46
C TRP A 218 23.23 -15.62 31.59
N GLN A 219 22.71 -14.45 31.98
CA GLN A 219 22.02 -14.28 33.26
C GLN A 219 20.50 -14.49 33.21
N GLN A 220 19.87 -14.42 32.03
CA GLN A 220 18.42 -14.39 31.91
C GLN A 220 17.86 -15.45 30.97
N HIS A 221 16.60 -15.82 31.22
CA HIS A 221 15.79 -16.61 30.30
C HIS A 221 15.26 -15.72 29.17
N TRP A 222 15.48 -16.12 27.92
CA TRP A 222 15.00 -15.43 26.72
C TRP A 222 14.16 -16.38 25.87
N ASP A 223 13.05 -15.90 25.31
CA ASP A 223 12.28 -16.65 24.31
C ASP A 223 12.71 -16.27 22.89
N ILE A 224 12.97 -14.98 22.67
CA ILE A 224 13.31 -14.40 21.37
C ILE A 224 14.58 -13.55 21.50
N LEU A 225 15.54 -13.77 20.60
CA LEU A 225 16.68 -12.91 20.36
C LEU A 225 16.41 -12.10 19.10
N PHE A 226 16.41 -10.77 19.20
CA PHE A 226 16.20 -9.88 18.07
C PHE A 226 17.45 -9.02 17.85
N PHE A 227 17.92 -8.92 16.61
CA PHE A 227 19.01 -8.04 16.22
C PHE A 227 18.59 -7.15 15.04
N ALA A 228 18.83 -5.84 15.18
CA ALA A 228 18.74 -4.85 14.11
C ALA A 228 20.00 -3.97 14.11
N GLY A 229 20.58 -3.74 12.94
CA GLY A 229 21.82 -2.99 12.75
C GLY A 229 22.67 -3.59 11.64
N HIS A 230 23.88 -3.07 11.42
CA HIS A 230 24.78 -3.61 10.39
C HIS A 230 25.23 -5.04 10.70
N SER A 231 25.29 -5.84 9.64
CA SER A 231 26.01 -7.11 9.62
C SER A 231 26.73 -7.31 8.30
N THR A 232 27.88 -7.96 8.35
CA THR A 232 28.66 -8.33 7.17
C THR A 232 29.10 -9.78 7.29
N SER A 233 29.07 -10.52 6.18
CA SER A 233 29.78 -11.80 6.09
C SER A 233 31.00 -11.62 5.19
N HIS A 234 32.18 -11.63 5.79
CA HIS A 234 33.43 -11.77 5.04
C HIS A 234 33.97 -13.18 5.30
N LEU A 235 34.21 -13.93 4.22
CA LEU A 235 34.90 -15.22 4.25
C LEU A 235 34.27 -16.21 5.25
N GLU A 236 32.99 -16.53 5.05
CA GLU A 236 32.20 -17.56 5.77
C GLU A 236 31.83 -17.27 7.24
N CYS A 237 32.33 -16.20 7.85
CA CYS A 237 31.98 -15.83 9.23
C CYS A 237 31.08 -14.60 9.27
N GLY A 238 29.83 -14.77 9.70
CA GLY A 238 28.89 -13.66 9.91
C GLY A 238 29.28 -12.81 11.12
N ARG A 239 29.34 -11.50 10.92
CA ARG A 239 29.69 -10.49 11.93
C ARG A 239 28.54 -9.51 12.12
N ILE A 240 28.20 -9.24 13.39
CA ILE A 240 27.20 -8.24 13.79
C ILE A 240 27.89 -7.03 14.41
N TYR A 241 27.49 -5.82 14.01
CA TYR A 241 28.01 -4.57 14.55
C TYR A 241 27.13 -4.13 15.71
N ILE A 242 27.54 -4.49 16.93
CA ILE A 242 26.74 -4.24 18.13
C ILE A 242 26.80 -2.79 18.59
N ASN A 243 27.79 -2.02 18.14
CA ASN A 243 27.86 -0.57 18.28
C ASN A 243 28.81 0.00 17.20
N ASP A 244 29.05 1.31 17.21
CA ASP A 244 29.84 2.01 16.18
C ASP A 244 31.35 1.68 16.21
N SER A 245 31.82 1.02 17.28
CA SER A 245 33.24 0.71 17.52
C SER A 245 33.54 -0.79 17.67
N GLU A 246 32.55 -1.60 18.00
CA GLU A 246 32.69 -3.03 18.27
C GLU A 246 31.80 -3.85 17.35
N SER A 247 32.38 -4.92 16.83
CA SER A 247 31.67 -5.93 16.05
C SER A 247 32.05 -7.32 16.56
N LEU A 248 31.09 -8.24 16.55
CA LEU A 248 31.26 -9.59 17.08
C LEU A 248 30.90 -10.63 16.04
N THR A 249 31.64 -11.73 16.02
CA THR A 249 31.23 -12.94 15.31
C THR A 249 30.32 -13.78 16.21
N ILE A 250 29.52 -14.64 15.59
CA ILE A 250 28.69 -15.61 16.34
C ILE A 250 29.57 -16.55 17.18
N GLU A 251 30.76 -16.90 16.71
CA GLU A 251 31.75 -17.70 17.46
C GLU A 251 32.19 -17.01 18.77
N GLN A 252 32.38 -15.69 18.76
CA GLN A 252 32.70 -14.92 19.98
C GLN A 252 31.57 -14.93 21.01
N LEU A 253 30.33 -15.18 20.57
CA LEU A 253 29.14 -15.31 21.42
C LEU A 253 28.75 -16.78 21.67
N HIS A 254 29.52 -17.77 21.18
CA HIS A 254 29.16 -19.19 21.15
C HIS A 254 28.62 -19.67 22.50
N TYR A 255 29.39 -19.52 23.58
CA TYR A 255 28.99 -20.02 24.90
C TYR A 255 27.83 -19.23 25.52
N ALA A 256 27.73 -17.94 25.25
CA ALA A 256 26.66 -17.10 25.75
C ALA A 256 25.32 -17.47 25.10
N ILE A 257 25.31 -17.63 23.77
CA ILE A 257 24.14 -18.08 23.01
C ILE A 257 23.78 -19.52 23.35
N LYS A 258 24.75 -20.44 23.45
CA LYS A 258 24.50 -21.84 23.85
C LYS A 258 23.86 -21.92 25.23
N THR A 259 24.29 -21.06 26.15
CA THR A 259 23.66 -20.95 27.47
C THR A 259 22.25 -20.36 27.37
N ALA A 260 22.03 -19.35 26.53
CA ALA A 260 20.68 -18.81 26.28
C ALA A 260 19.73 -19.86 25.67
N VAL A 261 20.22 -20.70 24.75
CA VAL A 261 19.49 -21.85 24.18
C VAL A 261 19.18 -22.88 25.25
N ALA A 262 20.16 -23.27 26.07
CA ALA A 262 19.95 -24.17 27.19
C ALA A 262 18.96 -23.59 28.22
N ASN A 263 18.94 -22.28 28.37
CA ASN A 263 18.00 -21.56 29.22
C ASN A 263 16.62 -21.38 28.57
N GLY A 264 16.42 -21.66 27.27
CA GLY A 264 15.11 -21.69 26.63
C GLY A 264 14.88 -20.72 25.46
N LEU A 265 15.95 -20.18 24.84
CA LEU A 265 15.87 -19.40 23.60
C LEU A 265 15.29 -20.26 22.45
N LYS A 266 14.21 -19.77 21.83
CA LYS A 266 13.43 -20.52 20.82
C LYS A 266 13.52 -19.93 19.42
N LEU A 267 13.69 -18.61 19.31
CA LEU A 267 13.69 -17.92 18.02
C LEU A 267 14.75 -16.83 18.02
N ALA A 268 15.52 -16.78 16.95
CA ALA A 268 16.37 -15.63 16.67
C ALA A 268 15.91 -14.93 15.39
N ILE A 269 15.79 -13.60 15.42
CA ILE A 269 15.39 -12.78 14.28
C ILE A 269 16.52 -11.78 14.00
N PHE A 270 17.15 -11.90 12.84
CA PHE A 270 18.19 -10.99 12.38
C PHE A 270 17.60 -10.14 11.26
N ASN A 271 17.17 -8.94 11.62
CA ASN A 271 16.59 -7.95 10.71
C ASN A 271 17.69 -7.07 10.12
N SER A 272 18.74 -7.69 9.57
CA SER A 272 19.98 -7.04 9.15
C SER A 272 20.50 -7.58 7.81
N CYS A 273 21.51 -6.90 7.24
CA CYS A 273 22.08 -7.24 5.95
C CYS A 273 22.91 -8.54 6.00
N ASP A 274 22.58 -9.49 5.11
CA ASP A 274 23.27 -10.78 4.92
C ASP A 274 23.15 -11.76 6.10
N GLY A 275 22.02 -12.47 6.14
CA GLY A 275 21.69 -13.35 7.25
C GLY A 275 21.83 -14.84 6.98
N LEU A 276 22.13 -15.30 5.75
CA LEU A 276 22.36 -16.73 5.51
C LEU A 276 23.69 -17.24 6.10
N GLY A 277 24.76 -16.44 6.00
CA GLY A 277 26.03 -16.74 6.67
C GLY A 277 25.87 -16.77 8.19
N LEU A 278 25.13 -15.81 8.76
CA LEU A 278 24.78 -15.78 10.18
C LEU A 278 23.94 -17.01 10.58
N ALA A 279 22.92 -17.37 9.78
CA ALA A 279 22.07 -18.52 10.07
C ALA A 279 22.87 -19.83 10.22
N ARG A 280 23.91 -20.02 9.40
CA ARG A 280 24.81 -21.18 9.50
C ARG A 280 25.52 -21.23 10.85
N SER A 281 26.20 -20.16 11.23
CA SER A 281 26.89 -20.09 12.52
C SER A 281 25.93 -20.21 13.72
N LEU A 282 24.66 -19.82 13.56
CA LEU A 282 23.62 -19.94 14.58
C LEU A 282 23.02 -21.36 14.65
N PHE A 283 23.03 -22.11 13.56
CA PHE A 283 22.62 -23.52 13.55
C PHE A 283 23.60 -24.39 14.33
N ASP A 284 24.90 -24.12 14.25
CA ASP A 284 25.94 -24.79 15.04
C ASP A 284 25.75 -24.61 16.55
N LEU A 285 24.91 -23.64 16.96
CA LEU A 285 24.55 -23.34 18.33
C LEU A 285 23.21 -23.95 18.76
N ASP A 286 22.65 -24.84 17.95
CA ASP A 286 21.37 -25.53 18.19
C ASP A 286 20.18 -24.58 18.43
N ILE A 287 20.21 -23.36 17.87
CA ILE A 287 19.04 -22.47 17.94
C ILE A 287 17.88 -23.11 17.16
N PRO A 288 16.70 -23.31 17.78
CA PRO A 288 15.59 -24.03 17.17
C PRO A 288 15.14 -23.47 15.80
N GLN A 289 14.98 -22.15 15.73
CA GLN A 289 14.45 -21.44 14.57
C GLN A 289 15.14 -20.08 14.44
N VAL A 290 15.52 -19.73 13.22
CA VAL A 290 16.17 -18.46 12.89
C VAL A 290 15.46 -17.83 11.70
N ILE A 291 15.11 -16.54 11.79
CA ILE A 291 14.62 -15.75 10.66
C ILE A 291 15.73 -14.78 10.25
N VAL A 292 16.05 -14.81 8.97
CA VAL A 292 17.14 -14.03 8.39
C VAL A 292 16.74 -13.47 7.03
N MET A 293 17.51 -12.51 6.53
CA MET A 293 17.35 -11.98 5.18
C MET A 293 18.35 -12.64 4.22
N ARG A 294 17.88 -13.08 3.05
CA ARG A 294 18.70 -13.72 2.02
C ARG A 294 19.77 -12.80 1.43
N GLU A 295 19.41 -11.53 1.28
CA GLU A 295 20.24 -10.47 0.72
C GLU A 295 20.14 -9.23 1.62
N PRO A 296 21.02 -8.23 1.43
CA PRO A 296 20.88 -6.95 2.13
C PRO A 296 19.48 -6.37 1.93
N VAL A 297 18.87 -5.94 3.03
CA VAL A 297 17.46 -5.55 3.08
C VAL A 297 17.34 -4.04 3.30
N PRO A 298 16.52 -3.31 2.52
CA PRO A 298 16.22 -1.92 2.81
C PRO A 298 15.43 -1.79 4.13
N ASP A 299 15.70 -0.73 4.90
CA ASP A 299 15.05 -0.44 6.17
C ASP A 299 13.53 -0.58 6.13
N LEU A 300 12.89 0.02 5.12
CA LEU A 300 11.44 -0.02 4.99
C LEU A 300 10.91 -1.46 4.84
N VAL A 301 11.64 -2.31 4.10
CA VAL A 301 11.27 -3.72 3.91
C VAL A 301 11.46 -4.50 5.20
N ALA A 302 12.59 -4.29 5.89
CA ALA A 302 12.91 -4.92 7.17
C ALA A 302 11.88 -4.56 8.26
N GLN A 303 11.51 -3.28 8.36
CA GLN A 303 10.56 -2.76 9.35
C GLN A 303 9.13 -3.22 9.07
N GLU A 304 8.68 -3.18 7.80
CA GLU A 304 7.35 -3.67 7.43
C GLU A 304 7.24 -5.18 7.61
N PHE A 305 8.30 -5.95 7.31
CA PHE A 305 8.34 -7.37 7.60
C PHE A 305 8.20 -7.65 9.09
N LEU A 306 9.00 -6.97 9.93
CA LEU A 306 8.94 -7.12 11.39
C LEU A 306 7.53 -6.78 11.92
N LYS A 307 6.96 -5.67 11.46
CA LYS A 307 5.59 -5.24 11.82
C LYS A 307 4.56 -6.31 11.50
N TYR A 308 4.58 -6.88 10.30
CA TYR A 308 3.63 -7.94 9.92
C TYR A 308 3.88 -9.23 10.69
N LEU A 309 5.15 -9.60 10.91
CA LEU A 309 5.52 -10.80 11.64
C LEU A 309 5.01 -10.73 13.08
N LEU A 310 5.28 -9.62 13.77
CA LEU A 310 4.79 -9.40 15.13
C LEU A 310 3.26 -9.46 15.21
N ALA A 311 2.55 -8.93 14.21
CA ALA A 311 1.08 -8.98 14.14
C ALA A 311 0.51 -10.39 13.88
N GLU A 312 1.21 -11.24 13.11
CA GLU A 312 0.79 -12.63 12.89
C GLU A 312 1.10 -13.52 14.10
N LEU A 313 2.28 -13.34 14.70
CA LEU A 313 2.66 -14.02 15.95
C LEU A 313 1.72 -13.66 17.09
N SER A 314 1.15 -12.44 17.05
CA SER A 314 0.35 -11.99 18.16
C SER A 314 -1.05 -12.60 18.27
N ILE A 315 -1.61 -12.98 17.12
CA ILE A 315 -2.87 -13.72 17.02
C ILE A 315 -2.67 -15.23 17.20
N GLY A 316 -1.43 -15.69 17.42
CA GLY A 316 -1.07 -17.09 17.66
C GLY A 316 -0.96 -17.93 16.40
N ARG A 317 -0.59 -17.33 15.26
CA ARG A 317 -0.33 -18.04 14.00
C ARG A 317 0.94 -18.91 14.14
N PRO A 318 0.98 -20.15 13.59
CA PRO A 318 2.21 -20.92 13.51
C PRO A 318 3.34 -20.12 12.84
N LEU A 319 4.57 -20.19 13.35
CA LEU A 319 5.67 -19.33 12.88
C LEU A 319 5.87 -19.36 11.36
N HIS A 320 5.86 -20.54 10.74
CA HIS A 320 6.08 -20.67 9.30
C HIS A 320 4.98 -19.97 8.48
N LEU A 321 3.72 -20.02 8.92
CA LEU A 321 2.63 -19.26 8.29
C LEU A 321 2.70 -17.77 8.60
N ALA A 322 3.18 -17.40 9.79
CA ALA A 322 3.42 -16.00 10.14
C ALA A 322 4.48 -15.39 9.22
N VAL A 323 5.59 -16.10 8.97
CA VAL A 323 6.62 -15.70 8.01
C VAL A 323 6.02 -15.57 6.61
N ARG A 324 5.25 -16.56 6.15
CA ARG A 324 4.57 -16.49 4.84
C ARG A 324 3.69 -15.27 4.69
N ASN A 325 2.74 -15.09 5.59
CA ASN A 325 1.77 -14.01 5.53
C ASN A 325 2.49 -12.65 5.59
N SER A 326 3.55 -12.54 6.38
CA SER A 326 4.33 -11.31 6.53
C SER A 326 5.10 -10.99 5.26
N ARG A 327 5.71 -12.00 4.66
CA ARG A 327 6.45 -11.90 3.40
C ARG A 327 5.53 -11.53 2.24
N GLU A 328 4.38 -12.17 2.09
CA GLU A 328 3.41 -11.85 1.03
C GLU A 328 2.82 -10.43 1.18
N LYS A 329 2.67 -9.93 2.41
CA LYS A 329 2.26 -8.53 2.65
C LYS A 329 3.31 -7.50 2.20
N LEU A 330 4.55 -7.90 1.89
CA LEU A 330 5.56 -7.00 1.31
C LEU A 330 5.35 -6.76 -0.19
N GLN A 331 4.37 -7.41 -0.85
CA GLN A 331 4.17 -7.31 -2.30
C GLN A 331 4.03 -5.88 -2.81
N TRP A 332 3.41 -4.99 -2.02
CA TRP A 332 3.24 -3.59 -2.39
C TRP A 332 4.56 -2.80 -2.42
N LEU A 333 5.60 -3.28 -1.71
CA LEU A 333 6.93 -2.69 -1.73
C LEU A 333 7.72 -3.08 -2.98
N GLU A 334 7.29 -4.07 -3.75
CA GLU A 334 8.02 -4.51 -4.96
C GLU A 334 8.01 -3.47 -6.10
N GLU A 335 7.17 -2.44 -6.00
CA GLU A 335 7.21 -1.25 -6.87
C GLU A 335 8.44 -0.38 -6.61
N GLN A 336 9.00 -0.43 -5.40
CA GLN A 336 10.18 0.36 -4.99
C GLN A 336 11.41 -0.53 -4.78
N PHE A 337 11.23 -1.75 -4.29
CA PHE A 337 12.26 -2.73 -3.99
C PHE A 337 11.88 -4.06 -4.64
N PRO A 338 12.24 -4.29 -5.92
CA PRO A 338 11.91 -5.52 -6.62
C PRO A 338 12.32 -6.73 -5.80
N CYS A 339 11.46 -7.75 -5.76
CA CYS A 339 11.70 -8.98 -5.02
C CYS A 339 11.78 -8.81 -3.48
N ALA A 340 11.20 -7.73 -2.91
CA ALA A 340 11.08 -7.57 -1.46
C ALA A 340 10.44 -8.80 -0.78
N THR A 341 9.49 -9.48 -1.45
CA THR A 341 8.88 -10.70 -0.95
C THR A 341 9.81 -11.92 -0.97
N TRP A 342 11.05 -11.79 -1.48
CA TRP A 342 12.00 -12.90 -1.55
C TRP A 342 12.99 -12.90 -0.40
N LEU A 343 13.20 -11.74 0.23
CA LEU A 343 14.30 -11.52 1.17
C LEU A 343 14.12 -12.28 2.49
N PRO A 344 12.95 -12.22 3.16
CA PRO A 344 12.80 -12.90 4.44
C PRO A 344 12.75 -14.42 4.25
N THR A 345 13.59 -15.15 4.97
CA THR A 345 13.62 -16.62 4.96
C THR A 345 13.70 -17.19 6.36
N ILE A 346 13.08 -18.35 6.55
CA ILE A 346 13.14 -19.10 7.80
C ILE A 346 14.10 -20.28 7.67
N CYS A 347 14.92 -20.42 8.69
CA CYS A 347 15.95 -21.43 8.87
C CYS A 347 15.54 -22.25 10.12
N GLN A 348 15.31 -23.56 9.98
CA GLN A 348 14.75 -24.37 11.08
C GLN A 348 15.23 -25.81 11.10
N ASN A 349 15.37 -26.37 12.31
CA ASN A 349 15.66 -27.79 12.53
C ASN A 349 14.41 -28.65 12.19
N PRO A 350 14.59 -29.77 11.47
CA PRO A 350 13.48 -30.57 10.95
C PRO A 350 12.71 -31.34 12.03
N ASP A 351 13.35 -31.70 13.14
CA ASP A 351 12.73 -32.52 14.21
C ASP A 351 11.86 -31.71 15.17
N LEU A 352 11.81 -30.39 15.01
CA LEU A 352 11.01 -29.52 15.84
C LEU A 352 9.61 -29.31 15.26
N ALA A 353 8.59 -29.62 16.07
CA ALA A 353 7.22 -29.20 15.80
C ALA A 353 7.14 -27.66 15.67
N PRO A 354 6.19 -27.11 14.88
CA PRO A 354 6.08 -25.67 14.69
C PRO A 354 5.89 -24.95 16.02
N SER A 355 6.78 -24.01 16.32
CA SER A 355 6.65 -23.14 17.48
C SER A 355 5.37 -22.30 17.39
N PHE A 356 4.58 -22.36 18.45
CA PHE A 356 3.42 -21.49 18.65
C PHE A 356 3.83 -20.36 19.58
N PHE A 357 4.29 -19.25 19.02
CA PHE A 357 4.36 -18.01 19.79
C PHE A 357 2.95 -17.43 19.84
N LYS A 358 2.42 -17.22 21.03
CA LYS A 358 1.20 -16.43 21.22
C LYS A 358 1.63 -15.20 22.00
N ILE A 359 2.01 -14.15 21.28
CA ILE A 359 2.38 -12.86 21.86
C ILE A 359 1.11 -12.01 21.90
N PRO A 360 0.24 -12.04 22.93
CA PRO A 360 -1.09 -11.45 22.78
C PRO A 360 -0.98 -9.95 22.45
N SER A 361 -1.32 -9.57 21.21
CA SER A 361 -1.59 -8.19 20.84
C SER A 361 -3.10 -8.03 20.70
N THR A 362 -3.56 -6.80 20.81
CA THR A 362 -4.97 -6.44 20.94
C THR A 362 -5.79 -6.90 19.72
N GLN A 363 -6.36 -8.10 19.81
CA GLN A 363 -7.64 -8.43 19.18
C GLN A 363 -8.57 -9.04 20.23
N ARG A 364 -9.73 -8.38 20.37
CA ARG A 364 -10.81 -8.61 21.35
C ARG A 364 -10.94 -10.06 21.82
N SER A 365 -10.92 -10.23 23.14
CA SER A 365 -11.02 -11.53 23.81
C SER A 365 -12.25 -12.35 23.40
N LYS A 366 -12.02 -13.66 23.27
CA LYS A 366 -12.97 -14.77 23.02
C LYS A 366 -14.10 -14.93 24.05
N LYS A 367 -14.46 -13.90 24.82
CA LYS A 367 -15.70 -13.91 25.62
C LYS A 367 -16.93 -13.66 24.74
N TRP A 368 -16.81 -12.94 23.63
CA TRP A 368 -17.93 -12.47 22.81
C TRP A 368 -18.74 -13.56 22.08
N GLN A 369 -18.13 -14.72 21.76
CA GLN A 369 -18.83 -15.84 21.12
C GLN A 369 -19.74 -16.64 22.06
N LYS A 370 -19.50 -16.59 23.39
CA LYS A 370 -20.43 -17.15 24.38
C LYS A 370 -21.66 -16.26 24.57
N TRP A 371 -21.48 -14.94 24.49
CA TRP A 371 -22.59 -13.97 24.61
C TRP A 371 -23.50 -13.96 23.38
N GLN A 372 -23.03 -14.31 22.18
CA GLN A 372 -23.89 -14.45 21.00
C GLN A 372 -24.89 -15.62 21.12
N LYS A 373 -24.50 -16.74 21.75
CA LYS A 373 -25.41 -17.88 21.95
C LYS A 373 -26.43 -17.64 23.07
N ILE A 374 -26.06 -16.88 24.11
CA ILE A 374 -26.97 -16.47 25.17
C ILE A 374 -27.91 -15.36 24.68
N ALA A 375 -27.41 -14.40 23.90
CA ALA A 375 -28.22 -13.34 23.29
C ALA A 375 -29.24 -13.90 22.29
N LEU A 376 -28.93 -14.97 21.55
CA LEU A 376 -29.87 -15.61 20.62
C LEU A 376 -31.03 -16.32 21.37
N LEU A 377 -30.75 -16.94 22.52
CA LEU A 377 -31.78 -17.57 23.37
C LEU A 377 -32.63 -16.53 24.11
N VAL A 378 -32.03 -15.41 24.53
CA VAL A 378 -32.74 -14.28 25.14
C VAL A 378 -33.56 -13.52 24.09
N LEU A 379 -33.13 -13.43 22.83
CA LEU A 379 -33.90 -12.84 21.73
C LEU A 379 -35.15 -13.66 21.36
N ILE A 380 -35.11 -14.99 21.47
CA ILE A 380 -36.29 -15.84 21.26
C ILE A 380 -37.28 -15.69 22.42
N GLY A 381 -36.79 -15.56 23.67
CA GLY A 381 -37.63 -15.27 24.84
C GLY A 381 -38.24 -13.87 24.84
N ILE A 382 -37.48 -12.86 24.40
CA ILE A 382 -37.94 -11.46 24.27
C ILE A 382 -38.94 -11.33 23.11
N GLY A 383 -38.78 -12.09 22.02
CA GLY A 383 -39.77 -12.14 20.93
C GLY A 383 -41.17 -12.56 21.40
N CYS A 384 -41.26 -13.51 22.33
CA CYS A 384 -42.54 -13.93 22.91
C CYS A 384 -43.12 -12.90 23.90
N ALA A 385 -42.29 -12.10 24.57
CA ALA A 385 -42.71 -11.02 25.48
C ALA A 385 -43.06 -9.70 24.75
N ILE A 386 -42.53 -9.48 23.54
CA ILE A 386 -42.84 -8.32 22.69
C ILE A 386 -44.27 -8.43 22.12
N VAL A 387 -44.76 -9.64 21.82
CA VAL A 387 -46.13 -9.82 21.33
C VAL A 387 -47.18 -9.54 22.43
N SER A 388 -46.87 -9.81 23.71
CA SER A 388 -47.77 -9.51 24.83
C SER A 388 -47.75 -8.05 25.28
N THR A 389 -46.65 -7.33 25.04
CA THR A 389 -46.51 -5.91 25.40
C THR A 389 -47.02 -4.93 24.32
N ILE A 390 -47.05 -5.34 23.04
CA ILE A 390 -47.69 -4.57 21.95
C ILE A 390 -49.21 -4.43 22.17
N TYR A 391 -49.85 -5.36 22.89
CA TYR A 391 -51.27 -5.24 23.24
C TYR A 391 -51.53 -4.16 24.31
N ILE A 392 -50.54 -3.86 25.16
CA ILE A 392 -50.70 -2.95 26.32
C ILE A 392 -50.24 -1.52 25.99
N ALA A 393 -49.32 -1.34 25.02
CA ALA A 393 -48.77 -0.04 24.65
C ALA A 393 -49.68 0.84 23.76
N ARG A 394 -50.95 0.46 23.53
CA ARG A 394 -51.92 1.28 22.77
C ARG A 394 -52.51 2.44 23.58
N ASN A 395 -52.19 2.55 24.87
CA ASN A 395 -52.68 3.60 25.78
C ASN A 395 -51.55 4.13 26.65
N SER A 396 -50.81 5.14 26.19
CA SER A 396 -50.29 6.27 27.00
C SER A 396 -49.18 7.02 26.26
N GLN A 397 -49.33 8.34 26.16
CA GLN A 397 -48.29 9.29 25.73
C GLN A 397 -47.11 9.27 26.71
N ILE A 398 -45.85 9.40 26.22
CA ILE A 398 -44.72 10.12 26.85
C ILE A 398 -43.50 10.23 25.90
N ASN A 399 -42.88 11.42 25.95
CA ASN A 399 -41.58 11.96 25.50
C ASN A 399 -40.56 11.13 24.68
N PRO A 400 -39.89 11.73 23.68
CA PRO A 400 -38.74 11.16 23.01
C PRO A 400 -37.45 11.59 23.70
N ASN A 401 -36.65 10.64 24.17
CA ASN A 401 -35.19 10.71 24.11
C ASN A 401 -34.57 9.34 24.37
N LEU A 402 -33.42 9.13 23.70
CA LEU A 402 -32.46 8.03 23.81
C LEU A 402 -32.60 6.91 22.76
N ILE A 403 -31.92 7.10 21.64
CA ILE A 403 -31.30 6.02 20.86
C ILE A 403 -29.78 6.13 21.10
N PRO A 404 -29.04 5.06 21.45
CA PRO A 404 -27.60 5.15 21.64
C PRO A 404 -26.88 5.10 20.29
N THR A 405 -26.21 6.19 19.92
CA THR A 405 -25.18 6.22 18.87
C THR A 405 -23.89 5.58 19.38
N SER A 406 -23.34 4.62 18.63
CA SER A 406 -21.99 4.08 18.86
C SER A 406 -20.95 5.17 18.64
N GLN A 407 -20.36 5.69 19.72
CA GLN A 407 -19.25 6.65 19.67
C GLN A 407 -17.94 5.89 19.41
N ILE A 408 -17.25 6.26 18.33
CA ILE A 408 -15.80 6.08 18.19
C ILE A 408 -15.16 7.00 19.23
N SER A 409 -14.15 6.53 19.96
CA SER A 409 -13.46 7.34 20.97
C SER A 409 -12.87 8.61 20.33
N SER A 410 -12.91 9.73 21.05
CA SER A 410 -12.27 11.00 20.67
C SER A 410 -10.82 10.82 20.22
N ASP A 411 -10.12 9.86 20.82
CA ASP A 411 -8.70 9.62 20.61
C ASP A 411 -8.41 9.07 19.20
N ALA A 412 -9.26 8.16 18.70
CA ALA A 412 -9.12 7.58 17.35
C ALA A 412 -9.45 8.57 16.23
N LEU A 413 -10.31 9.56 16.51
CA LEU A 413 -10.58 10.67 15.59
C LEU A 413 -9.40 11.64 15.57
N THR A 414 -8.83 11.93 16.74
CA THR A 414 -7.70 12.87 16.87
C THR A 414 -6.51 12.37 16.03
N GLU A 415 -6.20 11.07 16.05
CA GLU A 415 -5.13 10.44 15.24
C GLU A 415 -5.24 10.64 13.72
N ARG A 416 -6.42 11.02 13.22
CA ARG A 416 -6.68 11.21 11.78
C ARG A 416 -6.56 12.66 11.31
N LEU A 417 -6.39 13.60 12.24
CA LEU A 417 -6.44 15.04 11.99
C LEU A 417 -5.11 15.70 12.37
N SER A 418 -4.66 16.64 11.55
CA SER A 418 -3.46 17.43 11.85
C SER A 418 -3.48 18.81 11.19
N LEU A 419 -3.16 19.82 11.99
CA LEU A 419 -2.77 21.16 11.53
C LEU A 419 -1.25 21.31 11.41
N GLY A 420 -0.49 20.30 11.86
CA GLY A 420 0.96 20.35 11.95
C GLY A 420 1.51 19.76 13.24
N GLN A 421 0.66 19.44 14.22
CA GLN A 421 1.07 18.84 15.49
C GLN A 421 1.52 17.37 15.39
N ARG A 422 1.32 16.74 14.22
CA ARG A 422 1.75 15.36 13.91
C ARG A 422 1.80 15.16 12.41
N PHE A 423 2.47 14.10 11.97
CA PHE A 423 2.45 13.66 10.57
C PHE A 423 1.38 12.60 10.38
N LEU A 424 0.68 12.72 9.26
CA LEU A 424 -0.20 11.69 8.74
C LEU A 424 0.51 10.89 7.64
N ILE A 425 1.49 11.48 6.94
CA ILE A 425 2.32 10.82 5.94
C ILE A 425 3.69 10.45 6.54
N THR A 426 3.96 9.14 6.65
CA THR A 426 5.20 8.61 7.26
C THR A 426 6.31 8.31 6.26
N SER A 427 6.08 8.43 4.94
CA SER A 427 7.09 8.11 3.92
C SER A 427 8.24 9.12 3.83
N ASN A 428 8.01 10.36 4.25
CA ASN A 428 8.94 11.49 4.07
C ASN A 428 9.46 12.01 5.43
N LEU A 429 9.63 11.11 6.40
CA LEU A 429 10.08 11.50 7.74
C LEU A 429 11.54 11.96 7.70
N ASN A 430 11.79 13.09 8.36
CA ASN A 430 13.13 13.57 8.66
C ASN A 430 13.10 14.30 10.01
N VAL A 431 14.28 14.46 10.60
CA VAL A 431 14.44 15.04 11.94
C VAL A 431 13.82 16.44 12.06
N TYR A 432 13.94 17.28 11.03
CA TYR A 432 13.39 18.63 11.04
C TYR A 432 11.87 18.60 10.98
N LYS A 433 11.28 17.69 10.19
CA LYS A 433 9.83 17.52 10.16
C LYS A 433 9.32 17.19 11.56
N ASP A 434 9.92 16.19 12.22
CA ASP A 434 9.61 15.77 13.60
C ASP A 434 9.68 16.90 14.62
N GLN A 435 10.83 17.60 14.65
CA GLN A 435 11.04 18.76 15.51
C GLN A 435 10.03 19.88 15.23
N GLY A 436 9.68 20.08 13.95
CA GLY A 436 8.68 21.04 13.53
C GLY A 436 7.30 20.74 14.10
N ALA A 437 6.84 19.48 14.04
CA ALA A 437 5.54 19.12 14.60
C ALA A 437 5.51 19.16 16.12
N LYS A 438 6.61 18.74 16.77
CA LYS A 438 6.74 18.87 18.21
C LYS A 438 6.61 20.33 18.64
N ALA A 439 7.39 21.22 18.01
CA ALA A 439 7.33 22.66 18.29
C ALA A 439 5.93 23.25 17.99
N PHE A 440 5.27 22.80 16.92
CA PHE A 440 3.89 23.20 16.62
C PHE A 440 2.93 22.77 17.73
N SER A 441 3.05 21.51 18.22
CA SER A 441 2.20 20.98 19.29
C SER A 441 2.38 21.71 20.64
N GLU A 442 3.59 22.24 20.87
CA GLU A 442 3.95 23.05 22.04
C GLU A 442 3.56 24.54 21.87
N GLY A 443 3.02 24.93 20.72
CA GLY A 443 2.68 26.32 20.40
C GLY A 443 3.90 27.21 20.07
N ASN A 444 5.08 26.62 19.91
CA ASN A 444 6.30 27.32 19.52
C ASN A 444 6.41 27.45 18.00
N TYR A 445 5.56 28.30 17.42
CA TYR A 445 5.47 28.47 15.97
C TYR A 445 6.75 28.97 15.30
N PRO A 446 7.57 29.89 15.87
CA PRO A 446 8.84 30.27 15.25
C PRO A 446 9.77 29.07 15.03
N VAL A 447 9.94 28.21 16.04
CA VAL A 447 10.75 26.98 15.92
C VAL A 447 10.12 26.00 14.94
N ALA A 448 8.79 25.88 14.92
CA ALA A 448 8.08 25.03 13.95
C ALA A 448 8.34 25.50 12.50
N ILE A 449 8.30 26.82 12.26
CA ILE A 449 8.55 27.42 10.94
C ILE A 449 9.97 27.10 10.46
N ASP A 450 10.99 27.35 11.28
CA ASP A 450 12.39 27.11 10.90
C ASP A 450 12.64 25.63 10.57
N ASN A 451 12.04 24.74 11.35
CA ASN A 451 12.13 23.30 11.16
C ASN A 451 11.40 22.82 9.91
N PHE A 452 10.15 23.23 9.67
CA PHE A 452 9.45 22.87 8.44
C PHE A 452 10.13 23.43 7.19
N GLN A 453 10.72 24.63 7.25
CA GLN A 453 11.56 25.15 6.17
C GLN A 453 12.80 24.28 5.95
N SER A 454 13.44 23.81 7.03
CA SER A 454 14.60 22.91 6.96
C SER A 454 14.22 21.56 6.34
N SER A 455 13.06 21.02 6.72
CA SER A 455 12.49 19.81 6.11
C SER A 455 12.25 19.98 4.61
N LEU A 456 11.66 21.09 4.16
CA LEU A 456 11.41 21.35 2.74
C LEU A 456 12.68 21.62 1.92
N ARG A 457 13.79 22.02 2.56
CA ARG A 457 15.10 22.07 1.89
C ARG A 457 15.66 20.68 1.60
N LEU A 458 15.32 19.68 2.42
CA LEU A 458 15.72 18.29 2.20
C LEU A 458 14.78 17.58 1.21
N GLU A 459 13.48 17.70 1.45
CA GLU A 459 12.44 17.09 0.61
C GLU A 459 11.48 18.18 0.16
N ARG A 460 11.81 18.77 -0.99
CA ARG A 460 11.01 19.84 -1.58
C ARG A 460 9.61 19.39 -1.94
N ASN A 461 9.44 18.13 -2.36
CA ASN A 461 8.19 17.58 -2.86
C ASN A 461 7.32 16.99 -1.73
N ASP A 462 7.26 17.67 -0.58
CA ASP A 462 6.45 17.30 0.58
C ASP A 462 5.28 18.29 0.79
N PRO A 463 4.09 17.99 0.23
CA PRO A 463 2.94 18.89 0.34
C PRO A 463 2.37 18.98 1.76
N GLU A 464 2.50 17.92 2.57
CA GLU A 464 2.06 17.94 3.96
C GLU A 464 2.90 18.95 4.76
N THR A 465 4.24 18.89 4.60
CA THR A 465 5.13 19.83 5.29
C THR A 465 4.92 21.27 4.83
N LEU A 466 4.65 21.51 3.53
CA LEU A 466 4.33 22.86 3.05
C LEU A 466 3.03 23.39 3.66
N ILE A 467 2.01 22.54 3.82
CA ILE A 467 0.77 22.92 4.52
C ILE A 467 1.06 23.26 5.98
N TYR A 468 1.83 22.43 6.68
CA TYR A 468 2.15 22.66 8.10
C TYR A 468 3.01 23.90 8.31
N LEU A 469 3.97 24.18 7.42
CA LEU A 469 4.72 25.44 7.41
C LEU A 469 3.77 26.64 7.29
N ASN A 470 2.83 26.58 6.35
CA ASN A 470 1.85 27.65 6.16
C ASN A 470 0.90 27.79 7.35
N ASN A 471 0.49 26.68 7.96
CA ASN A 471 -0.32 26.69 9.17
C ASN A 471 0.42 27.32 10.36
N ALA A 472 1.70 27.04 10.53
CA ALA A 472 2.54 27.60 11.59
C ALA A 472 2.70 29.12 11.42
N LYS A 473 2.94 29.59 10.18
CA LYS A 473 2.96 31.03 9.85
C LYS A 473 1.61 31.70 10.07
N ALA A 474 0.51 31.01 9.77
CA ALA A 474 -0.84 31.52 9.95
C ALA A 474 -1.27 31.56 11.43
N ALA A 475 -0.76 30.66 12.27
CA ALA A 475 -1.11 30.56 13.69
C ALA A 475 -0.68 31.78 14.52
N THR A 476 0.32 32.54 14.05
CA THR A 476 0.77 33.79 14.68
C THR A 476 -0.03 35.03 14.22
N GLN A 477 -1.03 34.83 13.35
CA GLN A 477 -1.83 35.88 12.74
C GLN A 477 -3.33 35.54 12.78
N LYS A 478 -4.19 36.49 12.37
CA LYS A 478 -5.61 36.19 12.14
C LYS A 478 -5.72 35.20 10.98
N HIS A 479 -6.55 34.18 11.14
CA HIS A 479 -6.67 33.12 10.15
C HIS A 479 -8.09 32.56 9.99
N LEU A 480 -8.35 32.04 8.80
CA LEU A 480 -9.52 31.22 8.46
C LEU A 480 -9.10 29.76 8.36
N ARG A 481 -10.02 28.83 8.62
CA ARG A 481 -9.72 27.39 8.55
C ARG A 481 -10.62 26.65 7.57
N ILE A 482 -9.99 25.81 6.78
CA ILE A 482 -10.63 24.78 5.96
C ILE A 482 -9.99 23.41 6.26
N VAL A 483 -10.61 22.33 5.82
CA VAL A 483 -10.08 20.97 5.96
C VAL A 483 -9.92 20.28 4.62
N ALA A 484 -8.82 19.55 4.44
CA ALA A 484 -8.53 18.67 3.32
C ALA A 484 -8.70 17.22 3.76
N SER A 485 -9.75 16.54 3.27
CA SER A 485 -10.00 15.13 3.56
C SER A 485 -9.48 14.25 2.43
N VAL A 486 -8.46 13.44 2.71
CA VAL A 486 -7.66 12.69 1.72
C VAL A 486 -7.39 11.24 2.15
N PRO A 487 -7.18 10.31 1.20
CA PRO A 487 -7.09 8.87 1.47
C PRO A 487 -5.66 8.38 1.79
N ILE A 488 -5.02 8.92 2.84
CA ILE A 488 -3.57 8.75 3.10
C ILE A 488 -3.16 7.28 3.20
N SER A 489 -3.91 6.46 3.94
CA SER A 489 -3.60 5.03 4.11
C SER A 489 -4.02 4.15 2.92
N GLY A 490 -4.86 4.65 2.01
CA GLY A 490 -5.39 3.87 0.90
C GLY A 490 -4.54 3.96 -0.36
N ASN A 491 -4.17 5.18 -0.77
CA ASN A 491 -3.24 5.42 -1.87
C ASN A 491 -2.48 6.73 -1.60
N LEU A 492 -1.23 6.59 -1.17
CA LEU A 492 -0.41 7.72 -0.76
C LEU A 492 -0.13 8.68 -1.91
N ASN A 493 0.11 8.17 -3.13
CA ASN A 493 0.37 9.01 -4.29
C ASN A 493 -0.83 9.91 -4.61
N ILE A 494 -2.06 9.36 -4.62
CA ILE A 494 -3.28 10.16 -4.80
C ILE A 494 -3.41 11.25 -3.73
N SER A 495 -3.13 10.89 -2.48
CA SER A 495 -3.18 11.83 -1.36
C SER A 495 -2.17 12.96 -1.52
N GLN A 496 -0.93 12.64 -1.88
CA GLN A 496 0.10 13.63 -2.16
C GLN A 496 -0.30 14.55 -3.32
N GLU A 497 -0.88 14.03 -4.40
CA GLU A 497 -1.29 14.85 -5.54
C GLU A 497 -2.42 15.84 -5.19
N ILE A 498 -3.40 15.40 -4.41
CA ILE A 498 -4.46 16.28 -3.91
C ILE A 498 -3.83 17.35 -3.00
N LEU A 499 -2.99 16.93 -2.05
CA LEU A 499 -2.34 17.85 -1.10
C LEU A 499 -1.40 18.83 -1.80
N ARG A 500 -0.69 18.48 -2.89
CA ARG A 500 0.14 19.41 -3.68
C ARG A 500 -0.69 20.58 -4.20
N GLY A 501 -1.88 20.31 -4.74
CA GLY A 501 -2.76 21.36 -5.26
C GLY A 501 -3.23 22.31 -4.15
N ILE A 502 -3.59 21.74 -3.00
CA ILE A 502 -4.05 22.49 -1.82
C ILE A 502 -2.91 23.31 -1.21
N ALA A 503 -1.74 22.68 -1.02
CA ALA A 503 -0.55 23.31 -0.47
C ALA A 503 -0.08 24.49 -1.32
N GLN A 504 -0.04 24.32 -2.65
CA GLN A 504 0.35 25.39 -3.56
C GLN A 504 -0.64 26.57 -3.50
N SER A 505 -1.96 26.30 -3.55
CA SER A 505 -2.96 27.37 -3.45
C SER A 505 -2.90 28.08 -2.09
N GLN A 506 -2.77 27.34 -0.99
CA GLN A 506 -2.62 27.91 0.34
C GLN A 506 -1.39 28.82 0.43
N ASP A 507 -0.25 28.36 -0.07
CA ASP A 507 1.00 29.11 -0.07
C ASP A 507 0.86 30.42 -0.86
N GLU A 508 0.31 30.37 -2.07
CA GLU A 508 0.07 31.54 -2.91
C GLU A 508 -0.93 32.53 -2.27
N ILE A 509 -2.01 32.03 -1.67
CA ILE A 509 -3.00 32.86 -0.97
C ILE A 509 -2.35 33.59 0.21
N ASN A 510 -1.59 32.87 1.04
CA ASN A 510 -0.95 33.44 2.21
C ASN A 510 0.14 34.46 1.84
N HIS A 511 0.93 34.19 0.79
CA HIS A 511 1.91 35.14 0.28
C HIS A 511 1.28 36.43 -0.27
N ARG A 512 0.02 36.39 -0.73
CA ARG A 512 -0.74 37.58 -1.17
C ARG A 512 -1.46 38.32 -0.04
N GLY A 513 -1.17 37.98 1.21
CA GLY A 513 -1.78 38.62 2.39
C GLY A 513 -3.05 37.93 2.90
N GLY A 514 -3.36 36.74 2.40
CA GLY A 514 -4.49 35.94 2.84
C GLY A 514 -5.85 36.39 2.27
N ILE A 515 -6.91 35.95 2.92
CA ILE A 515 -8.31 36.23 2.57
C ILE A 515 -8.78 37.39 3.44
N ARG A 516 -8.98 38.57 2.84
CA ARG A 516 -9.32 39.81 3.57
C ARG A 516 -8.38 40.10 4.75
N GLY A 517 -7.07 39.87 4.54
CA GLY A 517 -6.03 40.05 5.56
C GLY A 517 -5.94 38.92 6.59
N MET A 518 -6.70 37.82 6.42
CA MET A 518 -6.65 36.64 7.29
C MET A 518 -5.96 35.48 6.56
N MET A 519 -4.93 34.90 7.17
CA MET A 519 -4.19 33.76 6.60
C MET A 519 -5.08 32.52 6.51
N LEU A 520 -4.82 31.65 5.54
CA LEU A 520 -5.52 30.39 5.36
C LEU A 520 -4.76 29.27 6.10
N GLN A 521 -5.43 28.62 7.05
CA GLN A 521 -5.04 27.34 7.63
C GLN A 521 -5.79 26.18 6.96
N VAL A 522 -5.06 25.11 6.69
CA VAL A 522 -5.60 23.86 6.13
C VAL A 522 -5.32 22.74 7.12
N GLU A 523 -6.38 22.20 7.73
CA GLU A 523 -6.28 20.95 8.49
C GLU A 523 -6.30 19.77 7.53
N ILE A 524 -5.42 18.78 7.73
CA ILE A 524 -5.41 17.56 6.93
C ILE A 524 -6.15 16.48 7.70
N ALA A 525 -7.03 15.74 7.01
CA ALA A 525 -7.79 14.62 7.56
C ALA A 525 -7.59 13.35 6.73
N ASN A 526 -7.26 12.23 7.38
CA ASN A 526 -7.14 10.93 6.74
C ASN A 526 -8.46 10.14 6.78
N ASP A 527 -9.16 10.10 5.64
CA ASP A 527 -10.40 9.33 5.48
C ASP A 527 -10.20 7.90 4.98
N GLU A 528 -8.96 7.48 4.69
CA GLU A 528 -8.58 6.16 4.15
C GLU A 528 -9.32 5.74 2.87
N ASN A 529 -10.03 6.66 2.21
CA ASN A 529 -11.01 6.34 1.17
C ASN A 529 -12.14 5.39 1.66
N ASP A 530 -12.47 5.45 2.95
CA ASP A 530 -13.50 4.62 3.59
C ASP A 530 -14.78 5.44 3.89
N PRO A 531 -15.95 5.02 3.40
CA PRO A 531 -17.22 5.73 3.62
C PRO A 531 -17.63 5.91 5.09
N ASP A 532 -17.33 4.96 5.97
CA ASP A 532 -17.69 5.03 7.39
C ASP A 532 -16.78 5.98 8.16
N ILE A 533 -15.48 5.97 7.85
CA ILE A 533 -14.51 6.93 8.37
C ILE A 533 -14.87 8.34 7.89
N ALA A 534 -15.19 8.52 6.61
CA ALA A 534 -15.60 9.82 6.07
C ALA A 534 -16.86 10.38 6.71
N LYS A 535 -17.88 9.55 6.99
CA LYS A 535 -19.06 9.97 7.78
C LYS A 535 -18.69 10.41 9.19
N THR A 536 -17.71 9.76 9.80
CA THR A 536 -17.24 10.11 11.16
C THR A 536 -16.49 11.45 11.14
N LEU A 537 -15.60 11.64 10.18
CA LEU A 537 -14.87 12.89 9.96
C LEU A 537 -15.84 14.04 9.62
N ALA A 538 -16.81 13.81 8.73
CA ALA A 538 -17.82 14.81 8.38
C ALA A 538 -18.60 15.30 9.61
N LYS A 539 -18.98 14.39 10.52
CA LYS A 539 -19.60 14.76 11.81
C LYS A 539 -18.68 15.61 12.68
N ALA A 540 -17.38 15.33 12.68
CA ALA A 540 -16.42 16.15 13.40
C ALA A 540 -16.32 17.56 12.78
N PHE A 541 -16.23 17.65 11.45
CA PHE A 541 -16.07 18.92 10.73
C PHE A 541 -17.27 19.86 10.92
N VAL A 542 -18.49 19.32 10.83
CA VAL A 542 -19.70 20.13 11.00
C VAL A 542 -19.84 20.66 12.43
N ASN A 543 -19.31 19.93 13.42
CA ASN A 543 -19.30 20.34 14.83
C ASN A 543 -18.26 21.42 15.15
N ASP A 544 -17.13 21.47 14.43
CA ASP A 544 -16.16 22.58 14.58
C ASP A 544 -16.62 23.80 13.77
N ARG A 545 -17.29 24.74 14.45
CA ARG A 545 -17.81 25.98 13.85
C ARG A 545 -16.73 26.89 13.23
N LYS A 546 -15.44 26.68 13.53
CA LYS A 546 -14.33 27.43 12.91
C LYS A 546 -13.98 26.94 11.51
N LEU A 547 -14.36 25.72 11.14
CA LEU A 547 -14.17 25.19 9.80
C LEU A 547 -15.19 25.79 8.84
N LEU A 548 -14.72 26.45 7.79
CA LEU A 548 -15.58 27.15 6.82
C LEU A 548 -15.86 26.35 5.54
N GLY A 549 -15.02 25.36 5.22
CA GLY A 549 -15.20 24.52 4.05
C GLY A 549 -14.36 23.24 4.09
N VAL A 550 -14.76 22.28 3.27
CA VAL A 550 -14.10 20.98 3.08
C VAL A 550 -13.62 20.87 1.64
N ILE A 551 -12.37 20.46 1.45
CA ILE A 551 -11.85 19.97 0.18
C ILE A 551 -11.78 18.45 0.28
N GLY A 552 -12.62 17.77 -0.49
CA GLY A 552 -12.79 16.32 -0.40
C GLY A 552 -14.20 15.88 -0.80
N HIS A 553 -14.45 14.59 -0.96
CA HIS A 553 -13.50 13.49 -0.77
C HIS A 553 -12.92 13.02 -2.11
N ASN A 554 -11.95 12.09 -2.05
CA ASN A 554 -11.31 11.56 -3.25
C ASN A 554 -12.27 10.70 -4.10
N ALA A 555 -12.77 9.60 -3.55
CA ALA A 555 -13.65 8.69 -4.28
C ALA A 555 -15.12 9.10 -4.20
N SER A 556 -15.89 8.77 -5.24
CA SER A 556 -17.28 9.21 -5.37
C SER A 556 -18.16 8.61 -4.29
N GLU A 557 -18.02 7.32 -4.00
CA GLU A 557 -18.72 6.62 -2.93
C GLU A 557 -18.46 7.23 -1.53
N VAL A 558 -17.26 7.76 -1.31
CA VAL A 558 -16.87 8.40 -0.05
C VAL A 558 -17.50 9.79 0.05
N THR A 559 -17.47 10.58 -1.03
CA THR A 559 -18.15 11.88 -1.10
C THR A 559 -19.66 11.72 -0.91
N ILE A 560 -20.29 10.75 -1.58
CA ILE A 560 -21.72 10.45 -1.46
C ILE A 560 -22.09 10.07 -0.01
N ALA A 561 -21.23 9.33 0.68
CA ALA A 561 -21.49 8.94 2.07
C ALA A 561 -21.42 10.11 3.06
N ALA A 562 -20.51 11.07 2.83
CA ALA A 562 -20.33 12.25 3.69
C ALA A 562 -21.29 13.41 3.37
N ALA A 563 -21.69 13.52 2.10
CA ALA A 563 -22.54 14.59 1.57
C ALA A 563 -23.84 14.89 2.38
N PRO A 564 -24.62 13.90 2.90
CA PRO A 564 -25.84 14.22 3.62
C PRO A 564 -25.58 14.96 4.94
N ILE A 565 -24.39 14.77 5.54
CA ILE A 565 -24.00 15.41 6.79
C ILE A 565 -23.62 16.87 6.52
N TYR A 566 -22.85 17.12 5.46
CA TYR A 566 -22.50 18.47 5.00
C TYR A 566 -23.73 19.28 4.59
N GLN A 567 -24.63 18.66 3.81
CA GLN A 567 -25.87 19.30 3.38
C GLN A 567 -26.77 19.68 4.55
N LYS A 568 -26.96 18.76 5.51
CA LYS A 568 -27.81 18.99 6.68
C LYS A 568 -27.27 20.12 7.56
N GLU A 569 -25.97 20.13 7.80
CA GLU A 569 -25.31 21.06 8.73
C GLU A 569 -24.71 22.29 8.05
N LYS A 570 -25.04 22.50 6.77
CA LYS A 570 -24.69 23.68 5.96
C LYS A 570 -23.18 23.96 5.90
N LEU A 571 -22.37 22.92 5.73
CA LEU A 571 -20.92 23.05 5.52
C LEU A 571 -20.60 22.79 4.04
N VAL A 572 -20.00 23.77 3.36
CA VAL A 572 -19.61 23.61 1.96
C VAL A 572 -18.52 22.54 1.84
N ALA A 573 -18.74 21.58 0.95
CA ALA A 573 -17.75 20.60 0.53
C ALA A 573 -17.52 20.70 -0.98
N ILE A 574 -16.26 20.86 -1.40
CA ILE A 574 -15.87 20.84 -2.81
C ILE A 574 -14.99 19.61 -3.06
N SER A 575 -15.51 18.64 -3.82
CA SER A 575 -14.71 17.48 -4.22
C SER A 575 -13.88 17.80 -5.47
N PRO A 576 -12.54 17.60 -5.43
CA PRO A 576 -11.70 17.81 -6.59
C PRO A 576 -11.65 16.63 -7.56
N THR A 577 -12.21 15.47 -7.21
CA THR A 577 -11.98 14.22 -7.97
C THR A 577 -13.21 13.32 -8.10
N SER A 578 -14.31 13.58 -7.40
CA SER A 578 -15.52 12.75 -7.47
C SER A 578 -16.44 13.12 -8.64
N GLY A 579 -16.32 12.38 -9.74
CA GLY A 579 -17.06 12.62 -10.99
C GLY A 579 -18.43 11.94 -11.10
N ALA A 580 -18.82 11.05 -10.17
CA ALA A 580 -20.04 10.25 -10.33
C ALA A 580 -21.32 11.09 -10.49
N GLN A 581 -22.25 10.58 -11.28
CA GLN A 581 -23.49 11.28 -11.62
C GLN A 581 -24.42 11.50 -10.42
N GLU A 582 -24.36 10.62 -9.43
CA GLU A 582 -25.12 10.65 -8.18
C GLU A 582 -24.82 11.89 -7.32
N LEU A 583 -23.74 12.62 -7.62
CA LEU A 583 -23.41 13.88 -6.97
C LEU A 583 -24.06 15.09 -7.65
N GLU A 584 -24.54 14.96 -8.89
CA GLU A 584 -25.25 16.06 -9.54
C GLU A 584 -26.57 16.33 -8.81
N ASN A 585 -26.83 17.60 -8.46
CA ASN A 585 -28.04 17.99 -7.71
C ASN A 585 -28.17 17.28 -6.35
N TYR A 586 -27.06 16.82 -5.75
CA TYR A 586 -27.12 16.20 -4.43
C TYR A 586 -27.69 17.17 -3.39
N GLY A 587 -27.23 18.43 -3.44
CA GLY A 587 -27.70 19.50 -2.59
C GLY A 587 -26.84 20.75 -2.71
N ASP A 588 -27.34 21.84 -2.16
CA ASP A 588 -26.78 23.19 -2.29
C ASP A 588 -25.37 23.39 -1.72
N TYR A 589 -24.90 22.49 -0.84
CA TYR A 589 -23.59 22.59 -0.16
C TYR A 589 -22.52 21.65 -0.71
N VAL A 590 -22.84 20.87 -1.74
CA VAL A 590 -21.90 19.92 -2.36
C VAL A 590 -21.54 20.41 -3.75
N PHE A 591 -20.27 20.72 -3.96
CA PHE A 591 -19.72 21.19 -5.22
C PHE A 591 -18.62 20.26 -5.70
N ARG A 592 -18.24 20.39 -6.97
CA ARG A 592 -17.06 19.68 -7.51
C ARG A 592 -16.32 20.51 -8.55
N THR A 593 -14.99 20.48 -8.49
CA THR A 593 -14.13 21.11 -9.51
C THR A 593 -13.75 20.17 -10.64
N VAL A 594 -13.85 18.85 -10.43
CA VAL A 594 -13.84 17.85 -11.50
C VAL A 594 -15.11 17.97 -12.37
N THR A 595 -15.04 17.59 -13.64
CA THR A 595 -16.23 17.44 -14.49
C THR A 595 -17.07 16.25 -14.05
N SER A 596 -18.37 16.29 -14.39
CA SER A 596 -19.25 15.14 -14.19
C SER A 596 -18.93 14.02 -15.17
N ASN A 597 -19.18 12.78 -14.77
CA ASN A 597 -19.06 11.62 -15.63
C ASN A 597 -19.99 11.70 -16.86
N VAL A 598 -21.09 12.46 -16.80
CA VAL A 598 -21.93 12.74 -17.97
C VAL A 598 -21.18 13.57 -19.02
N VAL A 599 -20.45 14.60 -18.59
CA VAL A 599 -19.64 15.42 -19.51
C VAL A 599 -18.54 14.59 -20.15
N ASP A 600 -17.87 13.75 -19.37
CA ASP A 600 -16.79 12.87 -19.84
C ASP A 600 -17.34 11.77 -20.77
N ALA A 601 -18.45 11.13 -20.41
CA ALA A 601 -19.14 10.14 -21.23
C ALA A 601 -19.61 10.75 -22.56
N GLN A 602 -20.12 11.99 -22.55
CA GLN A 602 -20.54 12.70 -23.76
C GLN A 602 -19.36 12.91 -24.72
N LYS A 603 -18.20 13.32 -24.20
CA LYS A 603 -16.98 13.49 -25.00
C LYS A 603 -16.52 12.18 -25.62
N LEU A 604 -16.47 11.11 -24.84
CA LEU A 604 -16.10 9.78 -25.35
C LEU A 604 -17.12 9.28 -26.39
N ALA A 605 -18.42 9.47 -26.15
CA ALA A 605 -19.48 9.01 -27.06
C ALA A 605 -19.46 9.78 -28.38
N ASP A 606 -19.30 11.12 -28.33
CA ASP A 606 -19.18 11.93 -29.54
C ASP A 606 -17.91 11.61 -30.32
N TYR A 607 -16.78 11.38 -29.65
CA TYR A 607 -15.57 10.89 -30.30
C TYR A 607 -15.81 9.55 -30.99
N THR A 608 -16.40 8.57 -30.29
CA THR A 608 -16.70 7.22 -30.80
C THR A 608 -17.54 7.27 -32.07
N VAL A 609 -18.59 8.09 -32.07
CA VAL A 609 -19.58 8.13 -33.16
C VAL A 609 -19.14 9.05 -34.31
N ARG A 610 -18.64 10.25 -34.02
CA ARG A 610 -18.40 11.27 -35.03
C ARG A 610 -16.98 11.21 -35.61
N ILE A 611 -16.00 10.93 -34.77
CA ILE A 611 -14.58 10.98 -35.14
C ILE A 611 -14.07 9.59 -35.49
N ALA A 612 -14.24 8.62 -34.59
CA ALA A 612 -13.78 7.26 -34.79
C ALA A 612 -14.72 6.40 -35.67
N GLN A 613 -15.99 6.84 -35.82
CA GLN A 613 -17.03 6.19 -36.64
C GLN A 613 -17.23 4.70 -36.35
N LYS A 614 -17.15 4.33 -35.06
CA LYS A 614 -17.22 2.95 -34.58
C LYS A 614 -18.64 2.49 -34.33
N LYS A 615 -18.89 1.19 -34.41
CA LYS A 615 -20.26 0.62 -34.42
C LYS A 615 -20.53 -0.38 -33.30
N ARG A 616 -19.51 -1.03 -32.75
CA ARG A 616 -19.69 -2.11 -31.76
C ARG A 616 -18.72 -2.01 -30.59
N VAL A 617 -19.26 -1.65 -29.43
CA VAL A 617 -18.48 -1.25 -28.27
C VAL A 617 -18.57 -2.29 -27.15
N GLY A 618 -17.43 -2.73 -26.65
CA GLY A 618 -17.27 -3.49 -25.40
C GLY A 618 -16.93 -2.56 -24.24
N MET A 619 -17.13 -3.03 -23.01
CA MET A 619 -16.88 -2.24 -21.80
C MET A 619 -16.29 -3.12 -20.69
N CYS A 620 -15.16 -2.70 -20.14
CA CYS A 620 -14.52 -3.28 -18.96
C CYS A 620 -14.57 -2.28 -17.80
N ILE A 621 -15.27 -2.66 -16.73
CA ILE A 621 -15.61 -1.76 -15.61
C ILE A 621 -15.24 -2.38 -14.27
N ASP A 622 -15.26 -1.57 -13.22
CA ASP A 622 -15.20 -2.05 -11.84
C ASP A 622 -16.56 -1.75 -11.19
N SER A 623 -17.44 -2.74 -11.10
CA SER A 623 -18.83 -2.51 -10.68
C SER A 623 -19.00 -2.10 -9.22
N ILE A 624 -18.01 -2.37 -8.36
CA ILE A 624 -18.03 -1.92 -6.97
C ILE A 624 -17.59 -0.45 -6.81
N SER A 625 -17.01 0.16 -7.85
CA SER A 625 -16.62 1.57 -7.85
C SER A 625 -17.72 2.43 -8.47
N THR A 626 -18.28 3.35 -7.69
CA THR A 626 -19.34 4.26 -8.17
C THR A 626 -18.88 5.12 -9.34
N TYR A 627 -17.62 5.59 -9.33
CA TYR A 627 -17.03 6.31 -10.46
C TYR A 627 -17.04 5.48 -11.74
N SER A 628 -16.52 4.24 -11.67
CA SER A 628 -16.38 3.38 -12.85
C SER A 628 -17.74 3.00 -13.44
N TYR A 629 -18.64 2.55 -12.56
CA TYR A 629 -20.00 2.19 -12.94
C TYR A 629 -20.75 3.37 -13.57
N SER A 630 -20.71 4.54 -12.94
CA SER A 630 -21.44 5.73 -13.39
C SER A 630 -20.96 6.21 -14.77
N LEU A 631 -19.64 6.28 -15.01
CA LEU A 631 -19.08 6.68 -16.31
C LEU A 631 -19.50 5.70 -17.42
N ALA A 632 -19.37 4.40 -17.14
CA ALA A 632 -19.76 3.34 -18.05
C ALA A 632 -21.26 3.41 -18.37
N TYR A 633 -22.11 3.57 -17.35
CA TYR A 633 -23.55 3.63 -17.50
C TYR A 633 -23.98 4.80 -18.41
N GLU A 634 -23.49 6.01 -18.17
CA GLU A 634 -23.82 7.18 -18.99
C GLU A 634 -23.29 7.06 -20.42
N PHE A 635 -22.07 6.51 -20.59
CA PHE A 635 -21.53 6.24 -21.91
C PHE A 635 -22.39 5.23 -22.69
N LYS A 636 -22.76 4.12 -22.07
CA LYS A 636 -23.65 3.10 -22.66
C LYS A 636 -24.97 3.71 -23.09
N LYS A 637 -25.61 4.50 -22.22
CA LYS A 637 -26.87 5.19 -22.48
C LYS A 637 -26.79 6.10 -23.70
N LEU A 638 -25.74 6.92 -23.80
CA LEU A 638 -25.52 7.83 -24.93
C LEU A 638 -25.25 7.10 -26.24
N LEU A 639 -24.50 6.00 -26.20
CA LEU A 639 -24.23 5.16 -27.38
C LEU A 639 -25.50 4.48 -27.90
N LEU A 640 -26.35 3.95 -27.02
CA LEU A 640 -27.63 3.34 -27.40
C LEU A 640 -28.56 4.35 -28.08
N GLN A 641 -28.61 5.60 -27.59
CA GLN A 641 -29.37 6.69 -28.23
C GLN A 641 -28.85 7.04 -29.63
N LYS A 642 -27.57 6.81 -29.89
CA LYS A 642 -26.91 7.05 -31.19
C LYS A 642 -26.92 5.81 -32.10
N GLY A 643 -27.62 4.73 -31.71
CA GLY A 643 -27.75 3.51 -32.51
C GLY A 643 -26.51 2.61 -32.52
N ILE A 644 -25.59 2.79 -31.57
CA ILE A 644 -24.37 1.98 -31.45
C ILE A 644 -24.67 0.67 -30.70
N GLN A 645 -24.11 -0.44 -31.19
CA GLN A 645 -24.27 -1.74 -30.57
C GLN A 645 -23.32 -1.89 -29.37
N ILE A 646 -23.84 -2.40 -28.25
CA ILE A 646 -23.06 -2.69 -27.05
C ILE A 646 -22.91 -4.20 -26.92
N SER A 647 -21.68 -4.69 -26.80
CA SER A 647 -21.44 -6.12 -26.55
C SER A 647 -21.98 -6.52 -25.19
N ALA A 648 -22.57 -7.72 -25.12
CA ALA A 648 -23.12 -8.29 -23.90
C ALA A 648 -22.07 -9.04 -23.07
N ILE A 649 -20.82 -9.15 -23.56
CA ILE A 649 -19.74 -9.87 -22.88
C ILE A 649 -19.42 -9.14 -21.57
N PRO A 650 -19.60 -9.80 -20.41
CA PRO A 650 -19.32 -9.19 -19.12
C PRO A 650 -17.81 -9.04 -18.92
N CYS A 651 -17.37 -7.81 -18.71
CA CYS A 651 -16.00 -7.52 -18.25
C CYS A 651 -16.08 -6.65 -16.99
N ASP A 652 -15.90 -7.29 -15.85
CA ASP A 652 -15.95 -6.65 -14.54
C ASP A 652 -14.71 -7.03 -13.73
N PHE A 653 -13.85 -6.05 -13.45
CA PHE A 653 -12.61 -6.21 -12.68
C PHE A 653 -12.85 -6.71 -11.25
N SER A 654 -14.05 -6.47 -10.71
CA SER A 654 -14.43 -6.93 -9.37
C SER A 654 -14.91 -8.39 -9.33
N SER A 655 -15.20 -8.97 -10.49
CA SER A 655 -15.70 -10.34 -10.58
C SER A 655 -14.65 -11.36 -10.15
N LYS A 656 -15.06 -12.35 -9.35
CA LYS A 656 -14.22 -13.50 -8.99
C LYS A 656 -13.90 -14.40 -10.18
N SER A 657 -14.70 -14.35 -11.23
CA SER A 657 -14.50 -15.11 -12.47
C SER A 657 -13.85 -14.26 -13.56
N PHE A 658 -13.23 -13.13 -13.21
CA PHE A 658 -12.54 -12.27 -14.18
C PHE A 658 -11.39 -13.03 -14.84
N ASN A 659 -11.51 -13.27 -16.14
CA ASN A 659 -10.48 -13.90 -16.98
C ASN A 659 -10.22 -13.03 -18.22
N PRO A 660 -9.15 -12.23 -18.24
CA PRO A 660 -8.95 -11.22 -19.27
C PRO A 660 -8.70 -11.83 -20.66
N ASN A 661 -8.06 -13.00 -20.74
CA ASN A 661 -7.81 -13.69 -22.01
C ASN A 661 -9.11 -14.19 -22.66
N GLU A 662 -9.99 -14.80 -21.87
CA GLU A 662 -11.27 -15.30 -22.35
C GLU A 662 -12.18 -14.15 -22.80
N ILE A 663 -12.29 -13.10 -21.98
CA ILE A 663 -13.09 -11.91 -22.27
C ILE A 663 -12.65 -11.28 -23.60
N ILE A 664 -11.35 -11.03 -23.77
CA ILE A 664 -10.84 -10.38 -24.98
C ILE A 664 -10.97 -11.29 -26.20
N SER A 665 -10.78 -12.61 -26.05
CA SER A 665 -11.03 -13.57 -27.13
C SER A 665 -12.49 -13.55 -27.59
N GLN A 666 -13.44 -13.53 -26.65
CA GLN A 666 -14.87 -13.42 -26.96
C GLN A 666 -15.19 -12.08 -27.64
N MET A 667 -14.61 -10.97 -27.17
CA MET A 667 -14.85 -9.64 -27.75
C MET A 667 -14.33 -9.54 -29.18
N LEU A 668 -13.16 -10.10 -29.47
CA LEU A 668 -12.62 -10.18 -30.82
C LEU A 668 -13.51 -11.04 -31.73
N ASN A 669 -14.00 -12.18 -31.24
CA ASN A 669 -14.91 -13.05 -31.99
C ASN A 669 -16.28 -12.38 -32.29
N GLU A 670 -16.74 -11.51 -31.40
CA GLU A 670 -17.95 -10.70 -31.60
C GLU A 670 -17.73 -9.46 -32.48
N ASN A 671 -16.53 -9.26 -33.05
CA ASN A 671 -16.16 -8.06 -33.81
C ASN A 671 -16.36 -6.76 -33.02
N VAL A 672 -16.04 -6.76 -31.72
CA VAL A 672 -15.95 -5.52 -30.93
C VAL A 672 -14.81 -4.67 -31.52
N ASP A 673 -15.15 -3.45 -31.96
CA ASP A 673 -14.22 -2.54 -32.65
C ASP A 673 -13.72 -1.40 -31.74
N THR A 674 -14.31 -1.26 -30.56
CA THR A 674 -13.99 -0.28 -29.53
C THR A 674 -14.18 -0.86 -28.14
N LEU A 675 -13.27 -0.59 -27.21
CA LEU A 675 -13.36 -1.04 -25.82
C LEU A 675 -13.17 0.13 -24.86
N LEU A 676 -14.19 0.41 -24.06
CA LEU A 676 -14.08 1.33 -22.93
C LEU A 676 -13.48 0.59 -21.72
N ILE A 677 -12.36 1.06 -21.20
CA ILE A 677 -11.66 0.51 -20.04
C ILE A 677 -11.72 1.54 -18.89
N VAL A 678 -12.50 1.26 -17.86
CA VAL A 678 -12.68 2.16 -16.70
C VAL A 678 -12.33 1.41 -15.41
N PRO A 679 -11.05 1.17 -15.09
CA PRO A 679 -10.68 0.57 -13.83
C PRO A 679 -10.92 1.55 -12.69
N SER A 680 -11.17 1.03 -11.47
CA SER A 680 -10.93 1.84 -10.27
C SER A 680 -9.43 1.95 -10.01
N VAL A 681 -9.04 2.82 -9.09
CA VAL A 681 -7.64 2.99 -8.67
C VAL A 681 -7.01 1.64 -8.29
N LYS A 682 -7.74 0.77 -7.59
CA LYS A 682 -7.24 -0.55 -7.15
C LYS A 682 -7.08 -1.56 -8.30
N ARG A 683 -7.67 -1.27 -9.47
CA ARG A 683 -7.72 -2.19 -10.62
C ARG A 683 -6.98 -1.63 -11.86
N LEU A 684 -6.18 -0.58 -11.70
CA LEU A 684 -5.47 0.08 -12.81
C LEU A 684 -4.68 -0.92 -13.66
N TYR A 685 -3.87 -1.78 -13.03
CA TYR A 685 -3.05 -2.78 -13.72
C TYR A 685 -3.87 -3.82 -14.50
N GLN A 686 -5.04 -4.24 -13.99
CA GLN A 686 -5.94 -5.11 -14.74
C GLN A 686 -6.48 -4.41 -15.99
N GLY A 687 -6.74 -3.09 -15.90
CA GLY A 687 -7.09 -2.28 -17.06
C GLY A 687 -5.98 -2.20 -18.12
N ILE A 688 -4.72 -2.05 -17.67
CA ILE A 688 -3.55 -2.06 -18.56
C ILE A 688 -3.36 -3.44 -19.20
N GLU A 689 -3.58 -4.53 -18.46
CA GLU A 689 -3.53 -5.89 -18.97
C GLU A 689 -4.59 -6.12 -20.07
N ILE A 690 -5.83 -5.70 -19.84
CA ILE A 690 -6.89 -5.73 -20.85
C ILE A 690 -6.48 -4.97 -22.11
N ALA A 691 -5.92 -3.76 -21.96
CA ALA A 691 -5.44 -2.96 -23.10
C ALA A 691 -4.39 -3.72 -23.92
N LYS A 692 -3.41 -4.34 -23.27
CA LYS A 692 -2.36 -5.15 -23.92
C LYS A 692 -2.91 -6.32 -24.72
N LEU A 693 -3.87 -7.05 -24.15
CA LEU A 693 -4.44 -8.23 -24.79
C LEU A 693 -5.20 -7.93 -26.08
N THR A 694 -5.63 -6.68 -26.29
CA THR A 694 -6.25 -6.27 -27.57
C THR A 694 -5.27 -6.22 -28.74
N GLN A 695 -3.95 -6.17 -28.47
CA GLN A 695 -2.89 -6.13 -29.48
C GLN A 695 -3.09 -5.02 -30.53
N GLY A 696 -3.70 -3.89 -30.15
CA GLY A 696 -3.98 -2.77 -31.06
C GLY A 696 -5.09 -3.03 -32.09
N LYS A 697 -5.82 -4.14 -31.99
CA LYS A 697 -6.92 -4.50 -32.92
C LYS A 697 -8.23 -3.77 -32.59
N ILE A 698 -8.36 -3.25 -31.38
CA ILE A 698 -9.56 -2.59 -30.86
C ILE A 698 -9.18 -1.14 -30.50
N LEU A 699 -10.03 -0.17 -30.87
CA LEU A 699 -9.86 1.20 -30.38
C LEU A 699 -10.09 1.24 -28.86
N LEU A 700 -9.10 1.72 -28.11
CA LEU A 700 -9.20 1.81 -26.66
C LEU A 700 -9.69 3.18 -26.22
N LEU A 701 -10.67 3.18 -25.32
CA LEU A 701 -11.17 4.38 -24.64
C LEU A 701 -10.96 4.24 -23.13
N GLY A 702 -10.77 5.35 -22.41
CA GLY A 702 -10.66 5.35 -20.96
C GLY A 702 -11.07 6.66 -20.29
N GLY A 703 -11.13 6.63 -18.97
CA GLY A 703 -11.44 7.81 -18.14
C GLY A 703 -10.22 8.32 -17.37
N SER A 704 -10.43 9.37 -16.57
CA SER A 704 -9.38 10.09 -15.83
C SER A 704 -8.49 9.20 -14.94
N THR A 705 -8.98 8.05 -14.47
CA THR A 705 -8.19 7.10 -13.67
C THR A 705 -7.04 6.46 -14.44
N THR A 706 -7.14 6.31 -15.77
CA THR A 706 -6.08 5.73 -16.60
C THR A 706 -5.08 6.79 -17.10
N TYR A 707 -5.30 8.08 -16.81
CA TYR A 707 -4.35 9.14 -17.09
C TYR A 707 -3.19 9.09 -16.09
N THR A 708 -2.28 8.15 -16.28
CA THR A 708 -1.12 7.90 -15.41
C THR A 708 0.13 7.60 -16.25
N GLN A 709 1.31 7.85 -15.67
CA GLN A 709 2.57 7.46 -16.29
C GLN A 709 2.70 5.94 -16.42
N ASP A 710 2.12 5.17 -15.48
CA ASP A 710 2.09 3.70 -15.53
C ASP A 710 1.33 3.17 -16.75
N LEU A 711 0.23 3.82 -17.16
CA LEU A 711 -0.45 3.44 -18.41
C LEU A 711 0.50 3.55 -19.60
N LEU A 712 1.23 4.66 -19.71
CA LEU A 712 2.15 4.90 -20.81
C LEU A 712 3.33 3.92 -20.78
N LYS A 713 3.98 3.79 -19.61
CA LYS A 713 5.15 2.94 -19.40
C LYS A 713 4.82 1.46 -19.59
N LEU A 714 3.80 0.96 -18.90
CA LEU A 714 3.48 -0.45 -18.93
C LEU A 714 2.71 -0.82 -20.18
N GLY A 715 1.77 0.02 -20.63
CA GLY A 715 0.98 -0.23 -21.84
C GLY A 715 1.80 -0.16 -23.13
N GLY A 716 2.78 0.74 -23.18
CA GLY A 716 3.69 0.92 -24.32
C GLY A 716 2.96 1.02 -25.66
N SER A 717 3.44 0.29 -26.66
CA SER A 717 2.82 0.27 -28.00
C SER A 717 1.39 -0.24 -28.03
N SER A 718 0.95 -1.01 -27.03
CA SER A 718 -0.41 -1.57 -26.99
C SER A 718 -1.47 -0.54 -26.65
N VAL A 719 -1.08 0.58 -26.01
CA VAL A 719 -1.98 1.70 -25.70
C VAL A 719 -1.83 2.85 -26.69
N ASN A 720 -0.97 2.71 -27.70
CA ASN A 720 -0.85 3.72 -28.76
C ASN A 720 -2.21 3.95 -29.44
N GLY A 721 -2.63 5.21 -29.51
CA GLY A 721 -3.94 5.60 -30.03
C GLY A 721 -5.09 5.49 -29.05
N MET A 722 -4.87 5.04 -27.80
CA MET A 722 -5.89 5.06 -26.76
C MET A 722 -6.36 6.49 -26.47
N VAL A 723 -7.67 6.70 -26.40
CA VAL A 723 -8.27 8.02 -26.14
C VAL A 723 -8.88 8.07 -24.75
N LEU A 724 -8.48 9.07 -23.98
CA LEU A 724 -8.95 9.27 -22.61
C LEU A 724 -9.76 10.55 -22.50
N SER A 725 -10.86 10.50 -21.75
CA SER A 725 -11.45 11.73 -21.20
C SER A 725 -10.75 12.10 -19.91
N VAL A 726 -10.29 13.34 -19.84
CA VAL A 726 -9.59 13.93 -18.71
C VAL A 726 -10.15 15.30 -18.39
N VAL A 727 -9.92 15.76 -17.17
CA VAL A 727 -10.45 17.04 -16.68
C VAL A 727 -9.45 18.18 -16.80
N TRP A 728 -8.17 17.87 -17.00
CA TRP A 728 -7.11 18.85 -17.14
C TRP A 728 -5.92 18.29 -17.91
N HIS A 729 -5.30 19.14 -18.73
CA HIS A 729 -4.02 18.88 -19.38
C HIS A 729 -3.23 20.20 -19.46
N PRO A 730 -1.92 20.22 -19.14
CA PRO A 730 -1.15 21.46 -19.02
C PRO A 730 -1.13 22.30 -20.30
N SER A 731 -1.10 21.66 -21.47
CA SER A 731 -1.05 22.37 -22.76
C SER A 731 -2.38 22.96 -23.25
N VAL A 732 -3.51 22.60 -22.61
CA VAL A 732 -4.85 23.12 -22.97
C VAL A 732 -5.08 24.50 -22.38
N PHE A 733 -4.57 24.76 -21.17
CA PHE A 733 -4.79 26.00 -20.43
C PHE A 733 -3.58 26.95 -20.53
N ARG A 734 -3.19 27.31 -21.76
CA ARG A 734 -1.98 28.11 -22.06
C ARG A 734 -1.91 29.50 -21.39
N GLY A 735 -3.04 30.04 -20.94
CA GLY A 735 -3.10 31.30 -20.20
C GLY A 735 -2.89 31.17 -18.69
N SER A 736 -2.74 29.95 -18.17
CA SER A 736 -2.50 29.70 -16.74
C SER A 736 -1.00 29.54 -16.49
N SER A 737 -0.46 30.25 -15.48
CA SER A 737 0.91 30.04 -15.00
C SER A 737 1.02 28.80 -14.10
N PHE A 738 -0.11 28.20 -13.68
CA PHE A 738 -0.12 27.07 -12.76
C PHE A 738 0.81 25.92 -13.16
N PRO A 739 0.84 25.42 -14.41
CA PRO A 739 1.72 24.30 -14.76
C PRO A 739 3.21 24.63 -14.53
N SER A 740 3.66 25.81 -14.95
CA SER A 740 5.06 26.22 -14.77
C SER A 740 5.38 26.47 -13.31
N ASP A 741 4.47 27.10 -12.57
CA ASP A 741 4.65 27.40 -11.15
C ASP A 741 4.65 26.11 -10.31
N ALA A 742 3.80 25.14 -10.66
CA ALA A 742 3.76 23.82 -10.03
C ALA A 742 5.04 23.02 -10.30
N ILE A 743 5.53 22.98 -11.55
CA ILE A 743 6.83 22.34 -11.86
C ILE A 743 7.94 23.04 -11.09
N ALA A 744 7.92 24.37 -11.09
CA ALA A 744 8.88 25.17 -10.37
C ALA A 744 8.83 24.81 -8.89
N LEU A 745 7.66 24.71 -8.24
CA LEU A 745 7.48 24.48 -6.80
C LEU A 745 7.78 23.04 -6.37
N TRP A 746 7.32 22.05 -7.12
CA TRP A 746 7.37 20.62 -6.74
C TRP A 746 8.59 19.89 -7.32
N GLY A 747 9.31 20.50 -8.26
CA GLY A 747 10.48 19.89 -8.91
C GLY A 747 10.14 18.77 -9.90
N GLY A 748 8.87 18.66 -10.29
CA GLY A 748 8.38 17.61 -11.19
C GLY A 748 7.03 17.98 -11.80
N SER A 749 6.60 17.21 -12.81
CA SER A 749 5.27 17.38 -13.39
C SER A 749 4.18 17.06 -12.37
N VAL A 750 3.06 17.76 -12.49
CA VAL A 750 1.86 17.52 -11.67
C VAL A 750 0.73 16.99 -12.54
N ASN A 751 -0.25 16.34 -11.92
CA ASN A 751 -1.37 15.75 -12.64
C ASN A 751 -2.69 16.51 -12.42
N TRP A 752 -3.75 16.02 -13.04
CA TRP A 752 -5.07 16.65 -12.98
C TRP A 752 -5.66 16.73 -11.57
N ARG A 753 -5.33 15.81 -10.65
CA ARG A 753 -5.79 15.86 -9.24
C ARG A 753 -5.19 17.06 -8.54
N THR A 754 -3.92 17.35 -8.80
CA THR A 754 -3.23 18.55 -8.31
C THR A 754 -3.92 19.80 -8.82
N ALA A 755 -4.19 19.87 -10.13
CA ALA A 755 -4.88 21.02 -10.74
C ALA A 755 -6.31 21.22 -10.20
N MET A 756 -7.10 20.16 -10.05
CA MET A 756 -8.48 20.27 -9.56
C MET A 756 -8.55 20.58 -8.06
N SER A 757 -7.56 20.14 -7.27
CA SER A 757 -7.48 20.44 -5.84
C SER A 757 -6.97 21.86 -5.58
N TYR A 758 -6.08 22.36 -6.44
CA TYR A 758 -5.74 23.78 -6.50
C TYR A 758 -6.99 24.62 -6.80
N ASP A 759 -7.77 24.24 -7.83
CA ASP A 759 -9.01 24.94 -8.18
C ASP A 759 -10.05 24.91 -7.04
N ALA A 760 -10.16 23.80 -6.31
CA ALA A 760 -11.08 23.70 -5.17
C ALA A 760 -10.71 24.69 -4.06
N THR A 761 -9.42 24.77 -3.74
CA THR A 761 -8.89 25.73 -2.75
C THR A 761 -9.11 27.18 -3.22
N GLN A 762 -8.80 27.49 -4.48
CA GLN A 762 -9.00 28.82 -5.08
C GLN A 762 -10.48 29.23 -5.08
N ALA A 763 -11.40 28.29 -5.34
CA ALA A 763 -12.83 28.55 -5.31
C ALA A 763 -13.31 28.91 -3.90
N ILE A 764 -12.93 28.11 -2.89
CA ILE A 764 -13.28 28.41 -1.49
C ILE A 764 -12.69 29.76 -1.07
N ALA A 765 -11.40 29.99 -1.36
CA ALA A 765 -10.74 31.25 -1.00
C ALA A 765 -11.41 32.47 -1.65
N SER A 766 -11.73 32.39 -2.95
CA SER A 766 -12.41 33.47 -3.68
C SER A 766 -13.84 33.69 -3.20
N GLY A 767 -14.53 32.63 -2.77
CA GLY A 767 -15.83 32.74 -2.12
C GLY A 767 -15.72 33.46 -0.77
N LEU A 768 -14.74 33.08 0.05
CA LEU A 768 -14.46 33.69 1.35
C LEU A 768 -13.96 35.15 1.28
N GLN A 769 -13.52 35.62 0.12
CA GLN A 769 -13.30 37.07 -0.10
C GLN A 769 -14.61 37.87 -0.07
N GLN A 770 -15.75 37.23 -0.32
CA GLN A 770 -17.07 37.86 -0.42
C GLN A 770 -18.04 37.38 0.67
N SER A 771 -17.60 36.49 1.57
CA SER A 771 -18.46 35.85 2.57
C SER A 771 -17.82 35.73 3.95
N ASP A 772 -18.63 35.82 5.01
CA ASP A 772 -18.20 35.73 6.41
C ASP A 772 -18.65 34.45 7.15
N SER A 773 -19.51 33.65 6.51
CA SER A 773 -20.14 32.47 7.13
C SER A 773 -20.18 31.28 6.16
N ARG A 774 -20.48 30.08 6.67
CA ARG A 774 -20.64 28.88 5.84
C ARG A 774 -21.79 29.05 4.83
N GLU A 775 -22.89 29.63 5.27
CA GLU A 775 -24.07 29.91 4.46
C GLU A 775 -23.78 30.95 3.37
N ASP A 776 -23.04 32.01 3.69
CA ASP A 776 -22.70 33.03 2.71
C ASP A 776 -21.66 32.53 1.70
N LEU A 777 -20.76 31.65 2.12
CA LEU A 777 -19.85 30.95 1.21
C LEU A 777 -20.66 30.13 0.19
N GLN A 778 -21.65 29.36 0.66
CA GLN A 778 -22.52 28.57 -0.21
C GLN A 778 -23.28 29.46 -1.21
N LYS A 779 -23.90 30.55 -0.75
CA LYS A 779 -24.63 31.49 -1.62
C LYS A 779 -23.70 32.13 -2.65
N THR A 780 -22.50 32.52 -2.23
CA THR A 780 -21.49 33.10 -3.11
C THR A 780 -21.11 32.11 -4.20
N LEU A 781 -20.73 30.87 -3.85
CA LEU A 781 -20.33 29.86 -4.83
C LEU A 781 -21.45 29.50 -5.82
N SER A 782 -22.71 29.53 -5.37
CA SER A 782 -23.88 29.24 -6.21
C SER A 782 -24.35 30.41 -7.07
N SER A 783 -23.81 31.62 -6.84
CA SER A 783 -24.19 32.80 -7.61
C SER A 783 -23.71 32.68 -9.05
N SER A 784 -24.57 33.04 -10.00
CA SER A 784 -24.19 33.11 -11.42
C SER A 784 -23.10 34.15 -11.70
N SER A 785 -22.92 35.13 -10.81
CA SER A 785 -21.84 36.13 -10.90
C SER A 785 -20.51 35.64 -10.34
N PHE A 786 -20.48 34.52 -9.59
CA PHE A 786 -19.25 34.01 -9.01
C PHE A 786 -18.28 33.54 -10.09
N SER A 787 -17.01 33.86 -9.89
CA SER A 787 -15.92 33.41 -10.72
C SER A 787 -14.63 33.44 -9.91
N ALA A 788 -13.84 32.37 -10.06
CA ALA A 788 -12.45 32.34 -9.62
C ALA A 788 -11.54 31.97 -10.80
N ILE A 789 -10.23 32.21 -10.66
CA ILE A 789 -9.22 31.78 -11.63
C ILE A 789 -8.36 30.69 -10.99
N GLY A 790 -8.18 29.59 -11.71
CA GLY A 790 -7.37 28.46 -11.27
C GLY A 790 -6.54 27.81 -12.38
N ALA A 791 -6.02 26.62 -12.09
CA ALA A 791 -5.24 25.76 -12.95
C ALA A 791 -5.96 25.38 -14.26
N SER A 792 -7.29 25.26 -14.22
CA SER A 792 -8.12 25.00 -15.42
C SER A 792 -8.87 26.24 -15.91
N GLY A 793 -8.27 27.42 -15.72
CA GLY A 793 -8.83 28.70 -16.15
C GLY A 793 -9.97 29.15 -15.24
N LYS A 794 -11.07 29.62 -15.82
CA LYS A 794 -12.21 30.16 -15.07
C LYS A 794 -12.97 29.06 -14.33
N ILE A 795 -13.17 29.24 -13.03
CA ILE A 795 -13.95 28.35 -12.16
C ILE A 795 -15.30 29.01 -11.90
N GLN A 796 -16.38 28.33 -12.29
CA GLN A 796 -17.76 28.71 -12.00
C GLN A 796 -18.58 27.45 -11.75
N PHE A 797 -19.59 27.53 -10.89
CA PHE A 797 -20.48 26.41 -10.59
C PHE A 797 -21.85 26.62 -11.20
N ARG A 798 -22.47 25.53 -11.65
CA ARG A 798 -23.89 25.47 -11.99
C ARG A 798 -24.69 25.42 -10.69
N LYS A 799 -26.00 25.67 -10.79
CA LYS A 799 -26.93 25.49 -9.66
C LYS A 799 -26.89 24.08 -9.06
N THR A 800 -26.45 23.10 -9.84
CA THR A 800 -26.35 21.69 -9.45
C THR A 800 -25.16 21.39 -8.53
N GLY A 801 -24.25 22.37 -8.33
CA GLY A 801 -22.95 22.18 -7.67
C GLY A 801 -21.82 21.80 -8.63
N ASP A 802 -22.15 21.44 -9.88
CA ASP A 802 -21.17 21.02 -10.88
C ASP A 802 -20.37 22.19 -11.43
N ARG A 803 -19.10 21.95 -11.73
CA ARG A 803 -18.31 22.90 -12.50
C ARG A 803 -18.94 23.17 -13.88
N SER A 804 -19.03 24.45 -14.22
CA SER A 804 -19.26 24.91 -15.59
C SER A 804 -17.96 24.77 -16.39
N GLY A 805 -17.72 23.57 -16.90
CA GLY A 805 -16.52 23.23 -17.68
C GLY A 805 -16.84 22.27 -18.81
N ARG A 806 -15.81 21.97 -19.61
CA ARG A 806 -15.86 21.01 -20.71
C ARG A 806 -14.85 19.90 -20.46
N GLY A 807 -15.21 18.66 -20.81
CA GLY A 807 -14.26 17.55 -20.82
C GLY A 807 -13.17 17.75 -21.88
N ILE A 808 -11.99 17.22 -21.62
CA ILE A 808 -10.84 17.25 -22.54
C ILE A 808 -10.59 15.82 -23.00
N LEU A 809 -10.38 15.64 -24.30
CA LEU A 809 -9.88 14.38 -24.82
C LEU A 809 -8.38 14.47 -25.02
N VAL A 810 -7.68 13.44 -24.57
CA VAL A 810 -6.26 13.22 -24.90
C VAL A 810 -6.13 11.88 -25.59
N LYS A 811 -5.11 11.76 -26.44
CA LYS A 811 -4.75 10.54 -27.14
C LYS A 811 -3.33 10.16 -26.77
N VAL A 812 -3.10 8.88 -26.54
CA VAL A 812 -1.74 8.36 -26.37
C VAL A 812 -1.06 8.32 -27.74
N GLU A 813 0.06 9.02 -27.88
CA GLU A 813 0.85 9.06 -29.12
C GLU A 813 2.34 8.91 -28.80
N PRO A 814 3.18 8.45 -29.75
CA PRO A 814 4.62 8.40 -29.54
C PRO A 814 5.18 9.79 -29.20
N GLY A 815 6.01 9.86 -28.17
CA GLY A 815 6.52 11.13 -27.66
C GLY A 815 7.49 10.95 -26.50
N ASN A 816 8.28 11.99 -26.21
CA ASN A 816 9.38 11.92 -25.24
C ASN A 816 9.14 12.79 -23.99
N GLN A 817 8.02 13.50 -23.88
CA GLN A 817 7.78 14.43 -22.77
C GLN A 817 7.63 13.72 -21.43
N SER A 818 7.01 12.54 -21.42
CA SER A 818 6.81 11.71 -20.22
C SER A 818 8.01 10.83 -19.85
N GLY A 819 9.01 10.73 -20.73
CA GLY A 819 10.14 9.80 -20.59
C GLY A 819 9.78 8.32 -20.81
N THR A 820 8.57 7.99 -21.28
CA THR A 820 8.12 6.60 -21.50
C THR A 820 8.09 6.17 -22.97
N GLY A 821 8.42 7.07 -23.90
CA GLY A 821 8.28 6.87 -25.35
C GLY A 821 6.87 7.14 -25.89
N TYR A 822 5.90 7.41 -25.00
CA TYR A 822 4.54 7.83 -25.35
C TYR A 822 4.13 9.03 -24.51
N ASP A 823 3.26 9.89 -25.04
CA ASP A 823 2.73 11.06 -24.36
C ASP A 823 1.20 11.11 -24.47
N PHE A 824 0.56 11.78 -23.52
CA PHE A 824 -0.83 12.19 -23.69
C PHE A 824 -0.88 13.49 -24.48
N VAL A 825 -1.51 13.46 -25.65
CA VAL A 825 -1.61 14.61 -26.55
C VAL A 825 -3.08 15.03 -26.64
N PRO A 826 -3.45 16.28 -26.30
CA PRO A 826 -4.82 16.75 -26.44
C PRO A 826 -5.34 16.65 -27.87
N ILE A 827 -6.56 16.13 -28.02
CA ILE A 827 -7.28 16.13 -29.29
C ILE A 827 -7.96 17.50 -29.45
N LEU A 828 -7.51 18.30 -30.40
CA LEU A 828 -8.14 19.57 -30.75
C LEU A 828 -9.39 19.29 -31.58
N GLU A 829 -10.57 19.46 -31.01
CA GLU A 829 -11.84 19.29 -31.74
C GLU A 829 -12.10 20.50 -32.66
N PRO A 830 -12.75 20.32 -33.83
CA PRO A 830 -13.11 21.42 -34.74
C PRO A 830 -13.99 22.52 -34.14
N ILE A 831 -14.50 22.34 -32.92
CA ILE A 831 -15.28 23.34 -32.17
C ILE A 831 -14.38 24.42 -31.56
N ASP A 832 -13.05 24.23 -31.54
CA ASP A 832 -12.07 25.21 -31.05
C ASP A 832 -11.63 26.25 -32.09
N GLN A 833 -12.22 26.25 -33.29
CA GLN A 833 -12.09 27.40 -34.19
C GLN A 833 -13.16 28.44 -33.82
N PRO A 834 -12.78 29.69 -33.49
CA PRO A 834 -13.75 30.77 -33.45
C PRO A 834 -14.43 30.81 -34.82
N SER A 835 -15.76 30.78 -34.83
CA SER A 835 -16.54 30.93 -36.04
C SER A 835 -16.02 32.14 -36.81
N LYS A 836 -15.41 31.91 -37.97
CA LYS A 836 -15.24 32.97 -38.96
C LYS A 836 -16.65 33.35 -39.41
N GLN A 837 -17.19 34.40 -38.80
CA GLN A 837 -18.17 35.28 -39.43
C GLN A 837 -17.41 36.38 -40.15
#